data_AF-D8TTG6-F1
#
_entry.id   AF-D8TTG6-F1
#
_cell.length_a   1.000
_cell.length_b   1.000
_cell.length_c   1.000
_cell.angle_alpha   90.00
_cell.angle_beta   90.00
_cell.angle_gamma   90.00
#
_symmetry.space_group_name_H-M   'P 1'
#
loop_
_entity.id
_entity.type
_entity.pdbx_description
1 polymer ?
#
loop_
_entity_poly.entity_id
_entity_poly.type
_entity_poly.pdbx_seq_one_letter_code
_entity_poly.pdbx_strand_id
1 'polypeptide(L)'
;MANIDPYRVDEEVADDDEEVDMSFLPPFARGTENEKLYVENAKLERRLERTDRALEQNMDRLHIMDEHLKNVQQELKYTQTRVEAKNKEIESEKHLTAMAEREASRIRKDVAKMTTERAELADKINSLQNQIYKNSEKLDQFKMLMNWNQEELEQWALAERQKARLGRSERGTPAGAEDNAALEKYRHADDAKVKELTLQLERVSKQVVARKDELDGEVVETQAAQIQLDKAAEDFRKLHMERQDLIRQWEEAVEAMRHRDAAIAAASEQFAMQKEVLRERKRELDAQARFLENEVLNTKEADARVAYYEREVAKQRDMLSREQSRQEDLANQVELIKATLSKAATELAMRTAENKGAREELDQKRQKLDAARKRFAVLKRKLENEFSNLDSMEAKAAELEALRRSEEARLRAVLKEHELLKKEQYKRSQVLFELRTKERELISEISGGQGQNKNLAARIHTLDEQVVRQQELLYNVEFQLQQMERKVARAGGVRSEEETRALNARIEKLTSILDSVCQEHSMLMEQVKRAEEDLLAARRTNGALRADKAKLDETISTLKLENDMVARQVKAAVESREKALVDHDVLALEVKRLRDILAAHADEVFSLENRKAQLALSMEERKQEVEVHRDGLRAELRLLREDVHRITLELKERLLRCEKLQAKFEIMSAKNRGATEEDGEERTQAYFVIKAAQEREALQREGDDLDARIRVAEKEVAALEATLAQLMACNTNFSHSYKKVSSKEAFEERSALREKLDKAYDKLKARRADEAAIAGDIQVAEARLNNLAQEQRSLQGLVDDMSRRKTEAVRQLDEQRDKLQRALTRTDRLRNKLGIANSPQGQDIELAEIRDVTRAMLLELKALAGANPGVGILEACEAAGIRLPSGNSTPPSASGSRPVSAARSQGSAGSGRSGSTSHRGPGSRFGGDRPGSALRGGAPAIRTIQLGAS
;
A
#
# COMPACT_ATOMS: atom_id res chain seq x y z
N MET A 1 38.74 -4.96 -4.41
CA MET A 1 39.06 -3.97 -3.35
C MET A 1 39.80 -4.69 -2.23
N ALA A 2 40.15 -4.01 -1.13
CA ALA A 2 41.16 -4.49 -0.18
C ALA A 2 40.87 -5.89 0.39
N ASN A 3 41.94 -6.67 0.55
CA ASN A 3 41.92 -7.99 1.19
C ASN A 3 41.98 -7.76 2.71
N ILE A 4 40.85 -7.85 3.40
CA ILE A 4 40.77 -7.70 4.86
C ILE A 4 40.78 -9.10 5.47
N ASP A 5 41.82 -9.39 6.25
CA ASP A 5 41.98 -10.68 6.94
C ASP A 5 40.93 -10.81 8.06
N PRO A 6 40.03 -11.81 8.03
CA PRO A 6 38.98 -11.96 9.03
C PRO A 6 39.48 -12.35 10.43
N TYR A 7 40.73 -12.81 10.56
CA TYR A 7 41.30 -13.40 11.77
C TYR A 7 42.39 -12.55 12.43
N ARG A 8 42.67 -11.35 11.90
CA ARG A 8 43.59 -10.41 12.54
C ARG A 8 42.91 -9.74 13.75
N VAL A 9 42.93 -10.46 14.88
CA VAL A 9 42.76 -9.84 16.19
C VAL A 9 44.08 -9.17 16.53
N ASP A 10 44.15 -7.84 16.34
CA ASP A 10 45.25 -7.05 16.87
C ASP A 10 45.10 -6.96 18.40
N GLU A 11 45.62 -7.97 19.11
CA GLU A 11 45.79 -7.95 20.57
C GLU A 11 46.91 -6.97 20.97
N GLU A 12 46.74 -5.68 20.66
CA GLU A 12 47.50 -4.62 21.33
C GLU A 12 46.99 -4.52 22.76
N VAL A 13 47.61 -5.32 23.64
CA VAL A 13 47.44 -5.24 25.10
C VAL A 13 48.11 -3.95 25.58
N ALA A 14 47.41 -2.84 25.37
CA ALA A 14 47.57 -1.63 26.16
C ALA A 14 47.08 -1.94 27.58
N ASP A 15 48.03 -2.35 28.43
CA ASP A 15 47.92 -2.21 29.88
C ASP A 15 48.05 -0.72 30.22
N ASP A 16 46.97 0.01 29.96
CA ASP A 16 46.75 1.34 30.51
C ASP A 16 46.58 1.21 32.04
N ASP A 17 47.71 1.25 32.76
CA ASP A 17 47.76 1.36 34.22
C ASP A 17 47.33 2.77 34.68
N GLU A 18 46.12 3.19 34.26
CA GLU A 18 45.37 4.28 34.88
C GLU A 18 45.10 3.92 36.35
N GLU A 19 45.62 4.72 37.27
CA GLU A 19 45.49 4.55 38.72
C GLU A 19 44.04 4.24 39.12
N VAL A 20 43.84 3.09 39.77
CA VAL A 20 42.54 2.71 40.33
C VAL A 20 42.23 3.66 41.49
N ASP A 21 41.03 4.26 41.53
CA ASP A 21 40.66 5.17 42.60
C ASP A 21 40.46 4.43 43.93
N MET A 22 41.55 4.35 44.71
CA MET A 22 41.56 3.71 46.01
C MET A 22 40.86 4.54 47.11
N SER A 23 40.26 5.70 46.80
CA SER A 23 39.59 6.57 47.79
C SER A 23 38.49 5.84 48.58
N PHE A 24 37.82 4.88 47.96
CA PHE A 24 36.76 4.05 48.56
C PHE A 24 37.28 2.96 49.52
N LEU A 25 38.58 2.60 49.48
CA LEU A 25 39.13 1.51 50.30
C LEU A 25 39.63 2.01 51.67
N PRO A 26 39.10 1.49 52.81
CA PRO A 26 39.49 1.94 54.15
C PRO A 26 40.99 1.80 54.46
N PRO A 27 41.58 2.68 55.29
CA PRO A 27 43.02 2.67 55.55
C PRO A 27 43.61 1.36 56.10
N PHE A 28 42.82 0.56 56.82
CA PHE A 28 43.27 -0.75 57.34
C PHE A 28 43.21 -1.88 56.30
N ALA A 29 42.48 -1.70 55.20
CA ALA A 29 42.37 -2.65 54.10
C ALA A 29 43.45 -2.41 53.04
N ARG A 30 44.05 -1.22 53.01
CA ARG A 30 45.20 -0.90 52.16
C ARG A 30 46.45 -1.67 52.63
N GLY A 31 47.25 -2.17 51.69
CA GLY A 31 48.36 -3.08 51.92
C GLY A 31 47.97 -4.55 52.20
N THR A 32 46.67 -4.89 52.15
CA THR A 32 46.16 -6.24 52.48
C THR A 32 45.63 -6.99 51.26
N GLU A 33 45.19 -8.25 51.45
CA GLU A 33 44.53 -9.05 50.42
C GLU A 33 43.30 -8.37 49.83
N ASN A 34 42.59 -7.55 50.62
CA ASN A 34 41.40 -6.81 50.16
C ASN A 34 41.74 -5.74 49.09
N GLU A 35 42.93 -5.14 49.14
CA GLU A 35 43.38 -4.20 48.10
C GLU A 35 43.67 -4.93 46.79
N LYS A 36 44.32 -6.10 46.87
CA LYS A 36 44.58 -6.94 45.69
C LYS A 36 43.27 -7.38 45.04
N LEU A 37 42.33 -7.88 45.84
CA LEU A 37 40.99 -8.26 45.36
C LEU A 37 40.20 -7.08 44.78
N TYR A 38 40.37 -5.86 45.31
CA TYR A 38 39.72 -4.67 44.74
C TYR A 38 40.31 -4.28 43.38
N VAL A 39 41.64 -4.29 43.25
CA VAL A 39 42.33 -4.05 41.97
C VAL A 39 42.05 -5.17 40.95
N GLU A 40 41.99 -6.43 41.39
CA GLU A 40 41.60 -7.57 40.55
C GLU A 40 40.16 -7.44 40.07
N ASN A 41 39.21 -7.06 40.94
CA ASN A 41 37.83 -6.78 40.54
C ASN A 41 37.75 -5.61 39.55
N ALA A 42 38.47 -4.49 39.79
CA ALA A 42 38.51 -3.38 38.84
C ALA A 42 39.13 -3.77 37.48
N LYS A 43 40.17 -4.62 37.47
CA LYS A 43 40.72 -5.19 36.22
C LYS A 43 39.75 -6.17 35.56
N LEU A 44 38.93 -6.92 36.31
CA LEU A 44 37.86 -7.77 35.78
C LEU A 44 36.69 -6.95 35.22
N GLU A 45 36.27 -5.87 35.87
CA GLU A 45 35.24 -4.93 35.38
C GLU A 45 35.70 -4.23 34.10
N ARG A 46 36.94 -3.69 34.05
CA ARG A 46 37.52 -3.15 32.81
C ARG A 46 37.59 -4.21 31.69
N ARG A 47 37.85 -5.49 32.02
CA ARG A 47 37.82 -6.59 31.03
C ARG A 47 36.41 -6.94 30.58
N LEU A 48 35.43 -6.93 31.48
CA LEU A 48 34.01 -7.12 31.17
C LEU A 48 33.50 -6.02 30.24
N GLU A 49 33.77 -4.74 30.51
CA GLU A 49 33.42 -3.65 29.58
C GLU A 49 34.08 -3.80 28.21
N ARG A 50 35.35 -4.22 28.16
CA ARG A 50 36.06 -4.51 26.91
C ARG A 50 35.40 -5.68 26.16
N THR A 51 35.00 -6.75 26.85
CA THR A 51 34.30 -7.89 26.22
C THR A 51 32.86 -7.57 25.84
N ASP A 52 32.14 -6.74 26.58
CA ASP A 52 30.76 -6.35 26.26
C ASP A 52 30.72 -5.49 25.01
N ARG A 53 31.65 -4.52 24.87
CA ARG A 53 31.83 -3.74 23.62
C ARG A 53 32.22 -4.65 22.44
N ALA A 54 33.07 -5.64 22.66
CA ALA A 54 33.44 -6.62 21.63
C ALA A 54 32.26 -7.55 21.26
N LEU A 55 31.43 -7.93 22.23
CA LEU A 55 30.21 -8.72 22.01
C LEU A 55 29.15 -7.92 21.26
N GLU A 56 28.93 -6.65 21.61
CA GLU A 56 28.02 -5.74 20.91
C GLU A 56 28.45 -5.56 19.44
N GLN A 57 29.72 -5.23 19.20
CA GLN A 57 30.30 -5.15 17.85
C GLN A 57 30.21 -6.48 17.08
N ASN A 58 30.38 -7.62 17.74
CA ASN A 58 30.25 -8.94 17.12
C ASN A 58 28.79 -9.29 16.83
N MET A 59 27.84 -8.91 17.68
CA MET A 59 26.40 -9.06 17.43
C MET A 59 25.93 -8.20 16.25
N ASP A 60 26.36 -6.94 16.18
CA ASP A 60 26.10 -6.07 15.02
C ASP A 60 26.70 -6.66 13.74
N ARG A 61 27.97 -7.13 13.80
CA ARG A 61 28.63 -7.80 12.68
C ARG A 61 27.89 -9.07 12.26
N LEU A 62 27.44 -9.91 13.20
CA LEU A 62 26.66 -11.11 12.93
C LEU A 62 25.31 -10.76 12.31
N HIS A 63 24.63 -9.72 12.79
CA HIS A 63 23.37 -9.25 12.22
C HIS A 63 23.53 -8.79 10.77
N ILE A 64 24.54 -7.96 10.49
CA ILE A 64 24.88 -7.51 9.13
C ILE A 64 25.29 -8.70 8.24
N MET A 65 26.03 -9.68 8.78
CA MET A 65 26.40 -10.90 8.05
C MET A 65 25.21 -11.81 7.77
N ASP A 66 24.23 -11.91 8.67
CA ASP A 66 22.97 -12.65 8.47
C ASP A 66 22.06 -11.97 7.44
N GLU A 67 21.99 -10.64 7.43
CA GLU A 67 21.29 -9.89 6.36
C GLU A 67 21.99 -10.06 5.02
N HIS A 68 23.32 -9.95 4.97
CA HIS A 68 24.09 -10.23 3.77
C HIS A 68 23.92 -11.68 3.31
N LEU A 69 23.85 -12.65 4.22
CA LEU A 69 23.62 -14.07 3.91
C LEU A 69 22.21 -14.30 3.36
N LYS A 70 21.17 -13.64 3.88
CA LYS A 70 19.81 -13.66 3.29
C LYS A 70 19.82 -13.09 1.87
N ASN A 71 20.53 -11.98 1.64
CA ASN A 71 20.67 -11.37 0.31
C ASN A 71 21.44 -12.30 -0.66
N VAL A 72 22.52 -12.94 -0.21
CA VAL A 72 23.25 -13.95 -1.00
C VAL A 72 22.37 -15.17 -1.29
N GLN A 73 21.56 -15.65 -0.34
CA GLN A 73 20.58 -16.72 -0.61
C GLN A 73 19.50 -16.30 -1.61
N GLN A 74 19.10 -15.03 -1.64
CA GLN A 74 18.16 -14.47 -2.61
C GLN A 74 18.79 -14.41 -4.01
N GLU A 75 20.03 -13.93 -4.14
CA GLU A 75 20.78 -13.94 -5.40
C GLU A 75 21.11 -15.36 -5.89
N LEU A 76 21.38 -16.31 -4.99
CA LEU A 76 21.52 -17.73 -5.34
C LEU A 76 20.21 -18.30 -5.90
N LYS A 77 19.05 -17.95 -5.31
CA LYS A 77 17.73 -18.35 -5.86
C LYS A 77 17.49 -17.72 -7.23
N TYR A 78 17.76 -16.42 -7.41
CA TYR A 78 17.60 -15.76 -8.70
C TYR A 78 18.54 -16.32 -9.79
N THR A 79 19.80 -16.59 -9.45
CA THR A 79 20.75 -17.21 -10.40
C THR A 79 20.39 -18.68 -10.70
N GLN A 80 19.87 -19.43 -9.71
CA GLN A 80 19.30 -20.76 -9.94
C GLN A 80 18.09 -20.70 -10.89
N THR A 81 17.08 -19.87 -10.62
CA THR A 81 15.92 -19.72 -11.52
C THR A 81 16.35 -19.30 -12.94
N ARG A 82 17.38 -18.45 -13.05
CA ARG A 82 17.92 -18.03 -14.35
C ARG A 82 18.68 -19.15 -15.08
N VAL A 83 19.39 -20.03 -14.39
CA VAL A 83 20.06 -21.18 -15.03
C VAL A 83 19.06 -22.29 -15.39
N GLU A 84 18.04 -22.53 -14.56
CA GLU A 84 16.92 -23.43 -14.89
C GLU A 84 16.14 -22.96 -16.12
N ALA A 85 15.89 -21.64 -16.24
CA ALA A 85 15.30 -21.05 -17.44
C ALA A 85 16.19 -21.27 -18.67
N LYS A 86 17.50 -20.99 -18.57
CA LYS A 86 18.42 -21.24 -19.71
C LYS A 86 18.59 -22.71 -20.05
N ASN A 87 18.51 -23.63 -19.10
CA ASN A 87 18.52 -25.07 -19.41
C ASN A 87 17.27 -25.47 -20.21
N LYS A 88 16.08 -24.97 -19.84
CA LYS A 88 14.83 -25.19 -20.60
C LYS A 88 14.88 -24.56 -22.00
N GLU A 89 15.47 -23.37 -22.14
CA GLU A 89 15.72 -22.78 -23.46
C GLU A 89 16.65 -23.67 -24.30
N ILE A 90 17.79 -24.10 -23.76
CA ILE A 90 18.75 -24.99 -24.43
C ILE A 90 18.12 -26.34 -24.81
N GLU A 91 17.21 -26.88 -23.99
CA GLU A 91 16.45 -28.10 -24.30
C GLU A 91 15.46 -27.86 -25.44
N SER A 92 14.80 -26.70 -25.47
CA SER A 92 13.91 -26.32 -26.56
C SER A 92 14.66 -26.09 -27.88
N GLU A 93 15.84 -25.46 -27.85
CA GLU A 93 16.73 -25.32 -29.00
C GLU A 93 17.21 -26.69 -29.51
N LYS A 94 17.66 -27.58 -28.62
CA LYS A 94 18.04 -28.98 -28.97
C LYS A 94 16.89 -29.74 -29.64
N HIS A 95 15.65 -29.55 -29.15
CA HIS A 95 14.47 -30.15 -29.76
C HIS A 95 14.20 -29.56 -31.16
N LEU A 96 14.28 -28.23 -31.31
CA LEU A 96 14.10 -27.56 -32.60
C LEU A 96 15.17 -27.97 -33.62
N THR A 97 16.45 -28.06 -33.23
CA THR A 97 17.51 -28.57 -34.12
C THR A 97 17.30 -30.03 -34.49
N ALA A 98 16.94 -30.89 -33.54
CA ALA A 98 16.64 -32.30 -33.84
C ALA A 98 15.44 -32.47 -34.78
N MET A 99 14.44 -31.59 -34.70
CA MET A 99 13.33 -31.56 -35.66
C MET A 99 13.77 -31.06 -37.04
N ALA A 100 14.58 -30.01 -37.11
CA ALA A 100 15.14 -29.51 -38.38
C ALA A 100 16.04 -30.56 -39.06
N GLU A 101 16.85 -31.31 -38.30
CA GLU A 101 17.66 -32.41 -38.81
C GLU A 101 16.82 -33.58 -39.34
N ARG A 102 15.72 -33.93 -38.67
CA ARG A 102 14.76 -34.95 -39.13
C ARG A 102 14.08 -34.53 -40.43
N GLU A 103 13.60 -33.29 -40.51
CA GLU A 103 12.99 -32.73 -41.72
C GLU A 103 14.00 -32.68 -42.88
N ALA A 104 15.20 -32.15 -42.66
CA ALA A 104 16.27 -32.15 -43.65
C ALA A 104 16.66 -33.57 -44.09
N SER A 105 16.64 -34.55 -43.17
CA SER A 105 16.89 -35.96 -43.49
C SER A 105 15.75 -36.63 -44.26
N ARG A 106 14.48 -36.24 -44.03
CA ARG A 106 13.36 -36.66 -44.87
C ARG A 106 13.50 -36.09 -46.28
N ILE A 107 13.72 -34.78 -46.39
CA ILE A 107 13.92 -34.09 -47.67
C ILE A 107 15.08 -34.71 -48.47
N ARG A 108 16.22 -35.01 -47.84
CA ARG A 108 17.33 -35.73 -48.50
C ARG A 108 16.93 -37.12 -49.02
N LYS A 109 16.15 -37.89 -48.24
CA LYS A 109 15.65 -39.22 -48.66
C LYS A 109 14.65 -39.12 -49.82
N ASP A 110 13.76 -38.13 -49.79
CA ASP A 110 12.77 -37.94 -50.85
C ASP A 110 13.41 -37.40 -52.13
N VAL A 111 14.38 -36.47 -52.03
CA VAL A 111 15.23 -36.08 -53.17
C VAL A 111 15.96 -37.29 -53.76
N ALA A 112 16.50 -38.19 -52.91
CA ALA A 112 17.15 -39.41 -53.39
C ALA A 112 16.18 -40.32 -54.18
N LYS A 113 14.95 -40.55 -53.69
CA LYS A 113 13.90 -41.28 -54.44
C LYS A 113 13.58 -40.60 -55.76
N MET A 114 13.36 -39.28 -55.77
CA MET A 114 13.07 -38.54 -57.00
C MET A 114 14.24 -38.63 -58.00
N THR A 115 15.49 -38.76 -57.54
CA THR A 115 16.63 -39.02 -58.43
C THR A 115 16.70 -40.46 -58.95
N THR A 116 16.29 -41.48 -58.18
CA THR A 116 16.21 -42.87 -58.68
C THR A 116 15.04 -43.05 -59.64
N GLU A 117 13.86 -42.51 -59.32
CA GLU A 117 12.70 -42.50 -60.24
C GLU A 117 13.03 -41.77 -61.54
N ARG A 118 13.76 -40.65 -61.48
CA ARG A 118 14.24 -39.95 -62.69
C ARG A 118 15.21 -40.79 -63.52
N ALA A 119 16.08 -41.59 -62.89
CA ALA A 119 16.97 -42.51 -63.59
C ALA A 119 16.19 -43.68 -64.24
N GLU A 120 15.28 -44.30 -63.49
CA GLU A 120 14.38 -45.35 -64.00
C GLU A 120 13.52 -44.86 -65.17
N LEU A 121 13.01 -43.63 -65.12
CA LEU A 121 12.28 -43.01 -66.22
C LEU A 121 13.17 -42.76 -67.44
N ALA A 122 14.43 -42.34 -67.25
CA ALA A 122 15.39 -42.19 -68.35
C ALA A 122 15.72 -43.54 -69.00
N ASP A 123 15.98 -44.59 -68.22
CA ASP A 123 16.24 -45.94 -68.73
C ASP A 123 14.98 -46.55 -69.39
N LYS A 124 13.79 -46.23 -68.90
CA LYS A 124 12.53 -46.63 -69.52
C LYS A 124 12.27 -45.89 -70.84
N ILE A 125 12.65 -44.62 -70.95
CA ILE A 125 12.65 -43.88 -72.23
C ILE A 125 13.65 -44.52 -73.21
N ASN A 126 14.88 -44.81 -72.78
CA ASN A 126 15.89 -45.49 -73.60
C ASN A 126 15.40 -46.87 -74.07
N SER A 127 14.77 -47.65 -73.17
CA SER A 127 14.17 -48.95 -73.47
C SER A 127 13.02 -48.83 -74.46
N LEU A 128 12.14 -47.83 -74.31
CA LEU A 128 11.05 -47.57 -75.26
C LEU A 128 11.57 -47.14 -76.64
N GLN A 129 12.62 -46.30 -76.72
CA GLN A 129 13.27 -45.94 -77.98
C GLN A 129 13.87 -47.18 -78.68
N ASN A 130 14.57 -48.03 -77.93
CA ASN A 130 15.12 -49.30 -78.44
C ASN A 130 14.01 -50.28 -78.88
N GLN A 131 12.89 -50.33 -78.16
CA GLN A 131 11.72 -51.13 -78.54
C GLN A 131 11.02 -50.58 -79.78
N ILE A 132 10.89 -49.26 -79.92
CA ILE A 132 10.35 -48.62 -81.14
C ILE A 132 11.24 -48.96 -82.34
N TYR A 133 12.56 -48.82 -82.21
CA TYR A 133 13.51 -49.17 -83.28
C TYR A 133 13.40 -50.65 -83.70
N LYS A 134 13.41 -51.56 -82.71
CA LYS A 134 13.24 -53.01 -82.94
C LYS A 134 11.86 -53.36 -83.48
N ASN A 135 10.82 -52.58 -83.17
CA ASN A 135 9.47 -52.77 -83.70
C ASN A 135 9.30 -52.19 -85.10
N SER A 136 10.02 -51.13 -85.50
CA SER A 136 10.11 -50.73 -86.91
C SER A 136 10.89 -51.74 -87.74
N GLU A 137 12.00 -52.26 -87.23
CA GLU A 137 12.76 -53.33 -87.89
C GLU A 137 11.89 -54.60 -88.06
N LYS A 138 11.15 -54.99 -87.02
CA LYS A 138 10.14 -56.05 -87.11
C LYS A 138 8.98 -55.73 -88.05
N LEU A 139 8.55 -54.46 -88.15
CA LEU A 139 7.49 -54.07 -89.10
C LEU A 139 7.95 -54.29 -90.54
N ASP A 140 9.21 -53.97 -90.85
CA ASP A 140 9.81 -54.22 -92.15
C ASP A 140 10.06 -55.73 -92.41
N GLN A 141 10.49 -56.48 -91.39
CA GLN A 141 10.51 -57.95 -91.45
C GLN A 141 9.10 -58.54 -91.66
N PHE A 142 8.05 -57.98 -91.04
CA PHE A 142 6.67 -58.42 -91.24
C PHE A 142 6.09 -58.03 -92.60
N LYS A 143 6.57 -56.96 -93.27
CA LYS A 143 6.22 -56.70 -94.67
C LYS A 143 6.77 -57.81 -95.58
N MET A 144 8.03 -58.21 -95.36
CA MET A 144 8.65 -59.32 -96.12
C MET A 144 7.99 -60.66 -95.80
N LEU A 145 7.69 -60.93 -94.53
CA LEU A 145 7.01 -62.16 -94.10
C LEU A 145 5.53 -62.19 -94.52
N MET A 146 4.83 -61.05 -94.62
CA MET A 146 3.48 -61.00 -95.18
C MET A 146 3.50 -61.42 -96.65
N ASN A 147 4.50 -60.98 -97.42
CA ASN A 147 4.68 -61.39 -98.81
C ASN A 147 4.90 -62.91 -98.93
N TRP A 148 5.70 -63.50 -98.05
CA TRP A 148 5.98 -64.95 -98.04
C TRP A 148 4.82 -65.80 -97.48
N ASN A 149 4.19 -65.38 -96.38
CA ASN A 149 3.04 -66.11 -95.79
C ASN A 149 1.84 -66.15 -96.74
N GLN A 150 1.72 -65.19 -97.67
CA GLN A 150 0.72 -65.26 -98.73
C GLN A 150 1.01 -66.41 -99.71
N GLU A 151 2.27 -66.69 -100.03
CA GLU A 151 2.74 -67.84 -100.82
C GLU A 151 2.65 -69.18 -100.04
N GLU A 152 2.72 -69.16 -98.70
CA GLU A 152 2.62 -70.37 -97.86
C GLU A 152 1.18 -70.76 -97.52
N LEU A 153 0.26 -69.80 -97.39
CA LEU A 153 -1.16 -70.06 -97.15
C LEU A 153 -1.81 -70.84 -98.31
N GLU A 154 -1.37 -70.55 -99.54
CA GLU A 154 -1.74 -71.30 -100.75
C GLU A 154 -1.31 -72.78 -100.69
N GLN A 155 -0.28 -73.11 -99.91
CA GLN A 155 0.23 -74.48 -99.74
C GLN A 155 -0.45 -75.22 -98.58
N TRP A 156 -0.66 -74.57 -97.42
CA TRP A 156 -1.22 -75.26 -96.25
C TRP A 156 -2.69 -75.66 -96.36
N ALA A 157 -3.46 -75.01 -97.24
CA ALA A 157 -4.83 -75.42 -97.58
C ALA A 157 -4.93 -76.89 -98.09
N LEU A 158 -3.82 -77.49 -98.53
CA LEU A 158 -3.75 -78.89 -98.98
C LEU A 158 -3.68 -79.91 -97.82
N ALA A 159 -3.31 -79.51 -96.60
CA ALA A 159 -2.77 -80.45 -95.59
C ALA A 159 -3.69 -80.82 -94.39
N GLU A 160 -4.72 -80.03 -94.03
CA GLU A 160 -5.38 -80.08 -92.70
C GLU A 160 -6.30 -81.31 -92.36
N ARG A 161 -6.42 -82.36 -93.19
CA ARG A 161 -7.48 -83.40 -93.03
C ARG A 161 -7.31 -84.54 -91.85
N GLN A 162 -7.23 -84.37 -90.41
CA GLN A 162 -6.69 -85.37 -89.27
C GLN A 162 -7.27 -85.92 -87.73
N LYS A 163 -6.85 -85.67 -86.37
CA LYS A 163 -6.69 -86.63 -85.05
C LYS A 163 -7.26 -86.44 -83.46
N ALA A 164 -7.24 -87.40 -82.38
CA ALA A 164 -7.51 -87.29 -80.78
C ALA A 164 -7.49 -88.54 -79.61
N ARG A 165 -7.44 -88.42 -78.16
CA ARG A 165 -8.04 -89.25 -76.87
C ARG A 165 -7.35 -89.63 -75.35
N LEU A 166 -8.09 -89.91 -74.14
CA LEU A 166 -7.97 -90.70 -72.70
C LEU A 166 -7.34 -90.22 -71.22
N GLY A 167 -7.37 -90.66 -69.85
CA GLY A 167 -7.89 -91.68 -68.71
C GLY A 167 -7.45 -91.58 -67.06
N ARG A 168 -7.92 -92.33 -65.92
CA ARG A 168 -7.59 -92.37 -64.31
C ARG A 168 -8.16 -93.57 -63.29
N SER A 169 -8.15 -93.89 -61.88
CA SER A 169 -7.81 -93.58 -60.34
C SER A 169 -7.99 -94.82 -59.22
N GLU A 170 -8.00 -95.08 -57.79
CA GLU A 170 -7.90 -94.66 -56.23
C GLU A 170 -7.88 -95.90 -55.08
N ARG A 171 -7.93 -96.11 -53.64
CA ARG A 171 -7.92 -95.57 -52.11
C ARG A 171 -7.76 -96.65 -50.81
N GLY A 172 -7.76 -96.39 -49.40
CA GLY A 172 -7.64 -97.36 -48.11
C GLY A 172 -7.84 -96.97 -46.49
N THR A 173 -7.69 -97.83 -45.34
CA THR A 173 -8.08 -97.66 -43.77
C THR A 173 -7.45 -98.49 -42.45
N PRO A 174 -7.74 -98.28 -41.05
CA PRO A 174 -7.11 -98.83 -39.68
C PRO A 174 -7.87 -99.12 -38.21
N ALA A 175 -7.29 -99.62 -36.99
CA ALA A 175 -7.87 -99.84 -35.50
C ALA A 175 -7.01 -100.31 -34.13
N GLY A 176 -7.47 -100.35 -32.77
CA GLY A 176 -6.87 -101.03 -31.45
C GLY A 176 -7.23 -100.69 -29.84
N ALA A 177 -6.96 -101.49 -28.68
CA ALA A 177 -7.16 -101.23 -27.10
C ALA A 177 -6.74 -102.29 -25.86
N GLU A 178 -6.61 -102.02 -24.45
CA GLU A 178 -6.28 -102.96 -23.18
C GLU A 178 -6.36 -102.47 -21.57
N ASP A 179 -6.24 -103.28 -20.38
CA ASP A 179 -6.30 -102.93 -18.81
C ASP A 179 -5.95 -103.95 -17.51
N ASN A 180 -5.74 -103.52 -16.16
CA ASN A 180 -6.07 -104.10 -14.69
C ASN A 180 -5.07 -104.52 -13.39
N ALA A 181 -5.53 -104.77 -12.06
CA ALA A 181 -5.01 -105.36 -10.70
C ALA A 181 -4.27 -104.63 -9.47
N ALA A 182 -4.31 -103.30 -9.29
CA ALA A 182 -3.31 -102.58 -8.46
C ALA A 182 -3.68 -102.06 -7.04
N LEU A 183 -4.96 -102.11 -6.62
CA LEU A 183 -5.52 -101.20 -5.61
C LEU A 183 -4.92 -101.28 -4.19
N GLU A 184 -4.65 -102.46 -3.65
CA GLU A 184 -4.23 -102.63 -2.23
C GLU A 184 -2.86 -101.97 -1.94
N LYS A 185 -1.98 -101.87 -2.94
CA LYS A 185 -0.68 -101.21 -2.82
C LYS A 185 -0.79 -99.69 -2.74
N TYR A 186 -1.83 -99.10 -3.33
CA TYR A 186 -2.03 -97.65 -3.29
C TYR A 186 -2.30 -97.17 -1.87
N ARG A 187 -3.14 -97.88 -1.10
CA ARG A 187 -3.52 -97.45 0.26
C ARG A 187 -2.34 -97.19 1.22
N HIS A 188 -1.27 -97.98 1.16
CA HIS A 188 -0.07 -97.71 1.98
C HIS A 188 0.88 -96.68 1.37
N ALA A 189 0.84 -96.45 0.06
CA ALA A 189 1.43 -95.26 -0.53
C ALA A 189 0.66 -93.99 -0.11
N ASP A 190 -0.67 -94.07 0.02
CA ASP A 190 -1.54 -92.95 0.38
C ASP A 190 -1.25 -92.42 1.80
N ASP A 191 -1.05 -93.28 2.81
CA ASP A 191 -0.69 -92.83 4.17
C ASP A 191 0.67 -92.11 4.23
N ALA A 192 1.65 -92.56 3.44
CA ALA A 192 2.92 -91.85 3.28
C ALA A 192 2.72 -90.53 2.52
N LYS A 193 1.87 -90.56 1.48
CA LYS A 193 1.51 -89.41 0.66
C LYS A 193 0.76 -88.35 1.45
N VAL A 194 -0.09 -88.70 2.42
CA VAL A 194 -0.76 -87.73 3.30
C VAL A 194 0.24 -86.92 4.12
N LYS A 195 1.32 -87.52 4.62
CA LYS A 195 2.37 -86.81 5.35
C LYS A 195 3.23 -85.94 4.43
N GLU A 196 3.57 -86.45 3.24
CA GLU A 196 4.23 -85.68 2.18
C GLU A 196 3.38 -84.47 1.76
N LEU A 197 2.09 -84.68 1.50
CA LEU A 197 1.09 -83.67 1.17
C LEU A 197 0.88 -82.65 2.29
N THR A 198 1.00 -83.03 3.56
CA THR A 198 0.87 -82.09 4.69
C THR A 198 2.08 -81.14 4.74
N LEU A 199 3.30 -81.67 4.58
CA LEU A 199 4.52 -80.84 4.49
C LEU A 199 4.56 -80.00 3.19
N GLN A 200 3.99 -80.52 2.10
CA GLN A 200 3.78 -79.76 0.87
C GLN A 200 2.71 -78.67 1.07
N LEU A 201 1.62 -78.94 1.78
CA LEU A 201 0.57 -77.95 2.07
C LEU A 201 1.12 -76.81 2.93
N GLU A 202 1.95 -77.09 3.93
CA GLU A 202 2.57 -76.04 4.74
C GLU A 202 3.60 -75.22 3.93
N ARG A 203 4.41 -75.89 3.09
CA ARG A 203 5.36 -75.23 2.18
C ARG A 203 4.65 -74.36 1.14
N VAL A 204 3.62 -74.90 0.50
CA VAL A 204 2.78 -74.20 -0.49
C VAL A 204 1.99 -73.08 0.18
N SER A 205 1.51 -73.24 1.41
CA SER A 205 0.87 -72.17 2.17
C SER A 205 1.84 -71.00 2.40
N LYS A 206 3.06 -71.27 2.85
CA LYS A 206 4.12 -70.24 3.00
C LYS A 206 4.51 -69.60 1.66
N GLN A 207 4.55 -70.39 0.58
CA GLN A 207 4.76 -69.87 -0.77
C GLN A 207 3.57 -69.02 -1.27
N VAL A 208 2.33 -69.36 -0.92
CA VAL A 208 1.11 -68.61 -1.28
C VAL A 208 1.05 -67.30 -0.49
N VAL A 209 1.46 -67.27 0.78
CA VAL A 209 1.61 -66.03 1.55
C VAL A 209 2.69 -65.15 0.92
N ALA A 210 3.90 -65.66 0.69
CA ALA A 210 4.97 -64.88 0.04
C ALA A 210 4.57 -64.40 -1.37
N ARG A 211 3.90 -65.23 -2.17
CA ARG A 211 3.34 -64.86 -3.49
C ARG A 211 2.23 -63.83 -3.40
N LYS A 212 1.49 -63.77 -2.29
CA LYS A 212 0.49 -62.74 -2.03
C LYS A 212 1.17 -61.43 -1.61
N ASP A 213 2.21 -61.48 -0.78
CA ASP A 213 2.99 -60.31 -0.39
C ASP A 213 3.72 -59.71 -1.61
N GLU A 214 4.28 -60.56 -2.48
CA GLU A 214 4.81 -60.19 -3.80
C GLU A 214 3.72 -59.57 -4.69
N LEU A 215 2.53 -60.18 -4.78
CA LEU A 215 1.40 -59.68 -5.58
C LEU A 215 0.86 -58.34 -5.06
N ASP A 216 0.70 -58.18 -3.75
CA ASP A 216 0.22 -56.93 -3.14
C ASP A 216 1.25 -55.82 -3.37
N GLY A 217 2.56 -56.15 -3.40
CA GLY A 217 3.64 -55.24 -3.84
C GLY A 217 3.53 -54.83 -5.31
N GLU A 218 3.43 -55.79 -6.24
CA GLU A 218 3.22 -55.55 -7.67
C GLU A 218 1.92 -54.76 -7.95
N VAL A 219 0.87 -54.97 -7.16
CA VAL A 219 -0.38 -54.18 -7.22
C VAL A 219 -0.15 -52.73 -6.77
N VAL A 220 0.67 -52.49 -5.74
CA VAL A 220 1.04 -51.11 -5.34
C VAL A 220 1.95 -50.45 -6.38
N GLU A 221 2.93 -51.16 -6.95
CA GLU A 221 3.79 -50.61 -8.00
C GLU A 221 3.03 -50.32 -9.30
N THR A 222 2.12 -51.20 -9.72
CA THR A 222 1.27 -50.96 -10.90
C THR A 222 0.24 -49.85 -10.66
N GLN A 223 -0.31 -49.69 -9.45
CA GLN A 223 -1.13 -48.52 -9.10
C GLN A 223 -0.32 -47.22 -9.11
N ALA A 224 0.91 -47.22 -8.57
CA ALA A 224 1.79 -46.06 -8.61
C ALA A 224 2.18 -45.68 -10.05
N ALA A 225 2.48 -46.68 -10.89
CA ALA A 225 2.73 -46.49 -12.31
C ALA A 225 1.48 -45.98 -13.06
N GLN A 226 0.29 -46.47 -12.73
CA GLN A 226 -0.96 -45.97 -13.29
C GLN A 226 -1.19 -44.49 -12.91
N ILE A 227 -1.01 -44.12 -11.63
CA ILE A 227 -1.12 -42.72 -11.19
C ILE A 227 -0.12 -41.81 -11.93
N GLN A 228 1.10 -42.29 -12.18
CA GLN A 228 2.09 -41.56 -12.98
C GLN A 228 1.67 -41.43 -14.46
N LEU A 229 1.08 -42.49 -15.05
CA LEU A 229 0.57 -42.46 -16.42
C LEU A 229 -0.65 -41.55 -16.59
N ASP A 230 -1.59 -41.58 -15.64
CA ASP A 230 -2.76 -40.70 -15.61
C ASP A 230 -2.32 -39.23 -15.42
N LYS A 231 -1.38 -38.96 -14.51
CA LYS A 231 -0.79 -37.62 -14.33
C LYS A 231 -0.06 -37.14 -15.60
N ALA A 232 0.72 -38.01 -16.25
CA ALA A 232 1.37 -37.70 -17.51
C ALA A 232 0.35 -37.47 -18.64
N ALA A 233 -0.78 -38.18 -18.66
CA ALA A 233 -1.86 -37.97 -19.62
C ALA A 233 -2.59 -36.63 -19.40
N GLU A 234 -2.78 -36.18 -18.16
CA GLU A 234 -3.23 -34.81 -17.87
C GLU A 234 -2.25 -33.77 -18.40
N ASP A 235 -0.95 -33.93 -18.11
CA ASP A 235 0.06 -32.96 -18.53
C ASP A 235 0.25 -32.96 -20.05
N PHE A 236 0.12 -34.11 -20.72
CA PHE A 236 0.03 -34.19 -22.18
C PHE A 236 -1.22 -33.48 -22.74
N ARG A 237 -2.40 -33.61 -22.11
CA ARG A 237 -3.60 -32.86 -22.52
C ARG A 237 -3.39 -31.36 -22.36
N LYS A 238 -2.80 -30.92 -21.24
CA LYS A 238 -2.47 -29.52 -20.97
C LYS A 238 -1.49 -28.96 -22.00
N LEU A 239 -0.34 -29.62 -22.21
CA LEU A 239 0.65 -29.26 -23.22
C LEU A 239 0.07 -29.29 -24.65
N HIS A 240 -0.91 -30.16 -24.92
CA HIS A 240 -1.62 -30.15 -26.19
C HIS A 240 -2.51 -28.91 -26.36
N MET A 241 -3.26 -28.49 -25.33
CA MET A 241 -4.03 -27.23 -25.39
C MET A 241 -3.10 -26.02 -25.53
N GLU A 242 -2.03 -25.94 -24.75
CA GLU A 242 -1.03 -24.87 -24.84
C GLU A 242 -0.38 -24.81 -26.24
N ARG A 243 -0.13 -25.98 -26.86
CA ARG A 243 0.31 -26.07 -28.27
C ARG A 243 -0.75 -25.58 -29.26
N GLN A 244 -2.03 -25.92 -29.07
CA GLN A 244 -3.11 -25.45 -29.97
C GLN A 244 -3.31 -23.94 -29.85
N ASP A 245 -3.26 -23.36 -28.66
CA ASP A 245 -3.29 -21.91 -28.47
C ASP A 245 -2.07 -21.20 -29.09
N LEU A 246 -0.87 -21.81 -28.99
CA LEU A 246 0.32 -21.28 -29.66
C LEU A 246 0.25 -21.38 -31.18
N ILE A 247 -0.32 -22.46 -31.72
CA ILE A 247 -0.61 -22.60 -33.17
C ILE A 247 -1.59 -21.52 -33.61
N ARG A 248 -2.70 -21.33 -32.89
CA ARG A 248 -3.69 -20.28 -33.19
C ARG A 248 -3.08 -18.88 -33.16
N GLN A 249 -2.26 -18.55 -32.16
CA GLN A 249 -1.55 -17.27 -32.09
C GLN A 249 -0.56 -17.09 -33.26
N TRP A 250 0.08 -18.16 -33.71
CA TRP A 250 0.97 -18.14 -34.87
C TRP A 250 0.20 -17.99 -36.19
N GLU A 251 -0.95 -18.66 -36.34
CA GLU A 251 -1.86 -18.51 -37.47
C GLU A 251 -2.40 -17.08 -37.55
N GLU A 252 -2.91 -16.53 -36.44
CA GLU A 252 -3.36 -15.13 -36.32
C GLU A 252 -2.22 -14.13 -36.70
N ALA A 253 -0.97 -14.42 -36.32
CA ALA A 253 0.19 -13.61 -36.70
C ALA A 253 0.57 -13.73 -38.19
N VAL A 254 0.42 -14.91 -38.79
CA VAL A 254 0.66 -15.15 -40.23
C VAL A 254 -0.44 -14.53 -41.08
N GLU A 255 -1.71 -14.61 -40.65
CA GLU A 255 -2.83 -13.88 -41.27
C GLU A 255 -2.60 -12.36 -41.21
N ALA A 256 -2.19 -11.83 -40.05
CA ALA A 256 -1.87 -10.41 -39.90
C ALA A 256 -0.69 -9.96 -40.78
N MET A 257 0.33 -10.80 -40.99
CA MET A 257 1.41 -10.52 -41.96
C MET A 257 0.88 -10.55 -43.40
N ARG A 258 0.11 -11.58 -43.79
CA ARG A 258 -0.49 -11.67 -45.13
C ARG A 258 -1.41 -10.48 -45.45
N HIS A 259 -2.20 -10.02 -44.48
CA HIS A 259 -3.02 -8.81 -44.63
C HIS A 259 -2.17 -7.53 -44.81
N ARG A 260 -1.03 -7.42 -44.13
CA ARG A 260 -0.09 -6.32 -44.34
C ARG A 260 0.56 -6.37 -45.72
N ASP A 261 1.00 -7.54 -46.17
CA ASP A 261 1.60 -7.70 -47.51
C ASP A 261 0.60 -7.35 -48.62
N ALA A 262 -0.67 -7.79 -48.48
CA ALA A 262 -1.75 -7.41 -49.39
C ALA A 262 -2.04 -5.90 -49.38
N ALA A 263 -2.05 -5.27 -48.20
CA ALA A 263 -2.22 -3.81 -48.08
C ALA A 263 -1.03 -3.03 -48.67
N ILE A 264 0.20 -3.53 -48.51
CA ILE A 264 1.40 -2.95 -49.13
C ILE A 264 1.34 -3.09 -50.66
N ALA A 265 0.90 -4.24 -51.18
CA ALA A 265 0.69 -4.43 -52.61
C ALA A 265 -0.33 -3.44 -53.17
N ALA A 266 -1.53 -3.36 -52.57
CA ALA A 266 -2.57 -2.41 -52.98
C ALA A 266 -2.12 -0.94 -52.88
N ALA A 267 -1.38 -0.57 -51.83
CA ALA A 267 -0.80 0.77 -51.71
C ALA A 267 0.27 1.04 -52.80
N SER A 268 1.05 0.03 -53.20
CA SER A 268 2.04 0.15 -54.27
C SER A 268 1.39 0.30 -55.66
N GLU A 269 0.26 -0.37 -55.90
CA GLU A 269 -0.54 -0.22 -57.13
C GLU A 269 -1.19 1.17 -57.18
N GLN A 270 -1.80 1.63 -56.08
CA GLN A 270 -2.35 2.98 -55.97
C GLN A 270 -1.27 4.05 -56.17
N PHE A 271 -0.07 3.86 -55.62
CA PHE A 271 1.07 4.75 -55.84
C PHE A 271 1.54 4.72 -57.31
N ALA A 272 1.55 3.56 -57.96
CA ALA A 272 1.83 3.44 -59.40
C ALA A 272 0.80 4.21 -60.23
N MET A 273 -0.50 4.00 -59.99
CA MET A 273 -1.59 4.73 -60.67
C MET A 273 -1.48 6.25 -60.47
N GLN A 274 -1.25 6.73 -59.24
CA GLN A 274 -1.07 8.17 -59.00
C GLN A 274 0.19 8.72 -59.67
N LYS A 275 1.27 7.93 -59.77
CA LYS A 275 2.50 8.29 -60.49
C LYS A 275 2.29 8.35 -62.02
N GLU A 276 1.35 7.58 -62.55
CA GLU A 276 0.92 7.65 -63.97
C GLU A 276 0.06 8.90 -64.20
N VAL A 277 -0.98 9.12 -63.40
CA VAL A 277 -1.81 10.34 -63.44
C VAL A 277 -0.94 11.60 -63.29
N LEU A 278 0.10 11.59 -62.44
CA LEU A 278 1.04 12.70 -62.30
C LEU A 278 1.93 12.91 -63.54
N ARG A 279 2.26 11.86 -64.31
CA ARG A 279 2.92 11.99 -65.61
C ARG A 279 1.97 12.54 -66.67
N GLU A 280 0.71 12.10 -66.67
CA GLU A 280 -0.32 12.59 -67.58
C GLU A 280 -0.64 14.07 -67.34
N ARG A 281 -0.88 14.47 -66.08
CA ARG A 281 -1.02 15.88 -65.69
C ARG A 281 0.18 16.73 -66.08
N LYS A 282 1.41 16.20 -66.01
CA LYS A 282 2.59 16.90 -66.52
C LYS A 282 2.57 17.06 -68.04
N ARG A 283 2.25 16.01 -68.80
CA ARG A 283 2.06 16.07 -70.26
C ARG A 283 0.95 17.05 -70.67
N GLU A 284 -0.15 17.09 -69.93
CA GLU A 284 -1.24 18.08 -70.12
C GLU A 284 -0.73 19.50 -69.91
N LEU A 285 -0.01 19.76 -68.81
CA LEU A 285 0.56 21.09 -68.51
C LEU A 285 1.63 21.50 -69.54
N ASP A 286 2.50 20.58 -69.96
CA ASP A 286 3.50 20.82 -71.01
C ASP A 286 2.83 21.13 -72.35
N ALA A 287 1.73 20.45 -72.68
CA ALA A 287 0.94 20.70 -73.89
C ALA A 287 0.18 22.02 -73.82
N GLN A 288 -0.40 22.36 -72.67
CA GLN A 288 -1.07 23.64 -72.42
C GLN A 288 -0.08 24.82 -72.46
N ALA A 289 1.13 24.65 -71.93
CA ALA A 289 2.18 25.66 -72.00
C ALA A 289 2.62 25.91 -73.46
N ARG A 290 2.82 24.85 -74.25
CA ARG A 290 3.11 24.96 -75.70
C ARG A 290 1.96 25.56 -76.50
N PHE A 291 0.71 25.23 -76.14
CA PHE A 291 -0.47 25.83 -76.76
C PHE A 291 -0.56 27.33 -76.45
N LEU A 292 -0.34 27.72 -75.19
CA LEU A 292 -0.26 29.13 -74.77
C LEU A 292 0.85 29.88 -75.51
N GLU A 293 2.04 29.28 -75.63
CA GLU A 293 3.17 29.85 -76.37
C GLU A 293 2.85 30.06 -77.86
N ASN A 294 2.24 29.05 -78.50
CA ASN A 294 1.76 29.16 -79.88
C ASN A 294 0.67 30.23 -80.04
N GLU A 295 -0.30 30.32 -79.13
CA GLU A 295 -1.33 31.38 -79.18
C GLU A 295 -0.75 32.78 -78.92
N VAL A 296 0.28 32.89 -78.08
CA VAL A 296 1.06 34.13 -77.86
C VAL A 296 1.94 34.49 -79.08
N LEU A 297 2.24 33.54 -79.98
CA LEU A 297 2.84 33.82 -81.28
C LEU A 297 1.78 34.16 -82.34
N ASN A 298 0.67 33.43 -82.40
CA ASN A 298 -0.47 33.67 -83.28
C ASN A 298 -1.08 35.07 -83.08
N THR A 299 -1.20 35.52 -81.83
CA THR A 299 -1.66 36.88 -81.49
C THR A 299 -0.67 37.95 -81.95
N LYS A 300 0.64 37.78 -81.74
CA LYS A 300 1.67 38.70 -82.27
C LYS A 300 1.66 38.76 -83.80
N GLU A 301 1.43 37.64 -84.47
CA GLU A 301 1.23 37.62 -85.93
C GLU A 301 -0.06 38.31 -86.35
N ALA A 302 -1.16 38.13 -85.61
CA ALA A 302 -2.43 38.82 -85.85
C ALA A 302 -2.27 40.34 -85.68
N ASP A 303 -1.63 40.80 -84.61
CA ASP A 303 -1.34 42.21 -84.36
C ASP A 303 -0.47 42.81 -85.47
N ALA A 304 0.55 42.08 -85.94
CA ALA A 304 1.39 42.51 -87.07
C ALA A 304 0.60 42.59 -88.39
N ARG A 305 -0.34 41.68 -88.63
CA ARG A 305 -1.25 41.71 -89.79
C ARG A 305 -2.27 42.85 -89.67
N VAL A 306 -2.83 43.10 -88.48
CA VAL A 306 -3.71 44.25 -88.21
C VAL A 306 -2.97 45.56 -88.47
N ALA A 307 -1.79 45.75 -87.90
CA ALA A 307 -0.98 46.95 -88.11
C ALA A 307 -0.54 47.14 -89.58
N TYR A 308 -0.44 46.07 -90.37
CA TYR A 308 -0.28 46.15 -91.82
C TYR A 308 -1.56 46.62 -92.53
N TYR A 309 -2.70 45.98 -92.23
CA TYR A 309 -3.99 46.34 -92.84
C TYR A 309 -4.49 47.72 -92.44
N GLU A 310 -4.22 48.20 -91.21
CA GLU A 310 -4.53 49.58 -90.78
C GLU A 310 -3.79 50.61 -91.64
N ARG A 311 -2.50 50.38 -91.92
CA ARG A 311 -1.70 51.24 -92.82
C ARG A 311 -2.26 51.22 -94.24
N GLU A 312 -2.71 50.06 -94.72
CA GLU A 312 -3.30 49.95 -96.06
C GLU A 312 -4.67 50.63 -96.13
N VAL A 313 -5.54 50.44 -95.13
CA VAL A 313 -6.83 51.14 -95.00
C VAL A 313 -6.64 52.65 -94.89
N ALA A 314 -5.58 53.13 -94.22
CA ALA A 314 -5.23 54.55 -94.21
C ALA A 314 -4.92 55.08 -95.62
N LYS A 315 -4.06 54.39 -96.40
CA LYS A 315 -3.80 54.76 -97.81
C LYS A 315 -5.07 54.77 -98.65
N GLN A 316 -5.94 53.76 -98.49
CA GLN A 316 -7.19 53.66 -99.25
C GLN A 316 -8.17 54.78 -98.88
N ARG A 317 -8.21 55.22 -97.61
CA ARG A 317 -8.97 56.41 -97.17
C ARG A 317 -8.40 57.69 -97.76
N ASP A 318 -7.08 57.86 -97.78
CA ASP A 318 -6.42 59.01 -98.42
C ASP A 318 -6.71 59.08 -99.92
N MET A 319 -6.70 57.94 -100.63
CA MET A 319 -7.05 57.88 -102.06
C MET A 319 -8.53 58.17 -102.30
N LEU A 320 -9.43 57.61 -101.47
CA LEU A 320 -10.86 57.87 -101.55
C LEU A 320 -11.17 59.36 -101.36
N SER A 321 -10.55 60.01 -100.37
CA SER A 321 -10.72 61.45 -100.13
C SER A 321 -10.27 62.31 -101.32
N ARG A 322 -9.17 61.93 -102.00
CA ARG A 322 -8.69 62.62 -103.21
C ARG A 322 -9.66 62.46 -104.37
N GLU A 323 -10.11 61.25 -104.68
CA GLU A 323 -11.06 61.04 -105.78
C GLU A 323 -12.46 61.60 -105.45
N GLN A 324 -12.85 61.71 -104.18
CA GLN A 324 -14.05 62.45 -103.75
C GLN A 324 -13.95 63.94 -104.08
N SER A 325 -12.87 64.63 -103.67
CA SER A 325 -12.67 66.06 -104.03
C SER A 325 -12.66 66.28 -105.55
N ARG A 326 -12.06 65.36 -106.31
CA ARG A 326 -12.06 65.38 -107.78
C ARG A 326 -13.46 65.16 -108.38
N GLN A 327 -14.28 64.32 -107.75
CA GLN A 327 -15.68 64.10 -108.18
C GLN A 327 -16.52 65.35 -107.94
N GLU A 328 -16.31 66.06 -106.83
CA GLU A 328 -16.97 67.34 -106.53
C GLU A 328 -16.56 68.42 -107.56
N ASP A 329 -15.27 68.57 -107.85
CA ASP A 329 -14.76 69.48 -108.90
C ASP A 329 -15.39 69.22 -110.27
N LEU A 330 -15.54 67.94 -110.66
CA LEU A 330 -16.17 67.54 -111.91
C LEU A 330 -17.69 67.76 -111.91
N ALA A 331 -18.36 67.57 -110.78
CA ALA A 331 -19.79 67.86 -110.64
C ALA A 331 -20.05 69.37 -110.84
N ASN A 332 -19.26 70.23 -110.18
CA ASN A 332 -19.33 71.68 -110.31
C ASN A 332 -19.14 72.15 -111.77
N GLN A 333 -18.20 71.54 -112.51
CA GLN A 333 -18.00 71.81 -113.95
C GLN A 333 -19.22 71.41 -114.80
N VAL A 334 -19.83 70.25 -114.52
CA VAL A 334 -21.02 69.76 -115.23
C VAL A 334 -22.25 70.66 -114.99
N GLU A 335 -22.42 71.20 -113.77
CA GLU A 335 -23.52 72.14 -113.49
C GLU A 335 -23.34 73.48 -114.21
N LEU A 336 -22.12 74.01 -114.26
CA LEU A 336 -21.80 75.20 -115.04
C LEU A 336 -22.12 75.01 -116.54
N ILE A 337 -21.76 73.86 -117.12
CA ILE A 337 -22.07 73.51 -118.51
C ILE A 337 -23.60 73.43 -118.72
N LYS A 338 -24.34 72.75 -117.84
CA LYS A 338 -25.82 72.68 -117.90
C LYS A 338 -26.47 74.07 -117.90
N ALA A 339 -25.97 74.98 -117.07
CA ALA A 339 -26.47 76.36 -117.00
C ALA A 339 -26.21 77.17 -118.28
N THR A 340 -25.07 76.95 -118.97
CA THR A 340 -24.83 77.58 -120.28
C THR A 340 -25.72 76.99 -121.38
N LEU A 341 -25.95 75.67 -121.37
CA LEU A 341 -26.75 74.99 -122.40
C LEU A 341 -28.24 75.36 -122.32
N SER A 342 -28.80 75.49 -121.11
CA SER A 342 -30.20 75.89 -120.93
C SER A 342 -30.47 77.32 -121.45
N LYS A 343 -29.50 78.23 -121.30
CA LYS A 343 -29.57 79.59 -121.88
C LYS A 343 -29.52 79.57 -123.42
N ALA A 344 -28.64 78.77 -124.02
CA ALA A 344 -28.59 78.63 -125.47
C ALA A 344 -29.89 78.04 -126.06
N ALA A 345 -30.54 77.12 -125.33
CA ALA A 345 -31.81 76.52 -125.74
C ALA A 345 -32.99 77.51 -125.76
N THR A 346 -33.08 78.44 -124.82
CA THR A 346 -34.16 79.45 -124.80
C THR A 346 -33.97 80.52 -125.89
N GLU A 347 -32.73 80.92 -126.17
CA GLU A 347 -32.39 81.80 -127.28
C GLU A 347 -32.77 81.18 -128.64
N LEU A 348 -32.49 79.88 -128.84
CA LEU A 348 -32.90 79.14 -130.04
C LEU A 348 -34.43 79.09 -130.19
N ALA A 349 -35.15 78.80 -129.10
CA ALA A 349 -36.61 78.67 -129.12
C ALA A 349 -37.30 79.94 -129.66
N MET A 350 -36.89 81.12 -129.20
CA MET A 350 -37.44 82.40 -129.68
C MET A 350 -37.26 82.57 -131.20
N ARG A 351 -36.07 82.26 -131.74
CA ARG A 351 -35.79 82.35 -133.19
C ARG A 351 -36.65 81.41 -134.05
N THR A 352 -37.08 80.26 -133.50
CA THR A 352 -37.97 79.35 -134.23
C THR A 352 -39.41 79.84 -134.31
N ALA A 353 -39.86 80.67 -133.37
CA ALA A 353 -41.20 81.27 -133.39
C ALA A 353 -41.31 82.36 -134.47
N GLU A 354 -40.33 83.27 -134.54
CA GLU A 354 -40.23 84.33 -135.58
C GLU A 354 -40.34 83.74 -136.99
N ASN A 355 -39.63 82.63 -137.24
CA ASN A 355 -39.58 81.96 -138.53
C ASN A 355 -40.88 81.24 -138.95
N LYS A 356 -41.81 80.97 -138.02
CA LYS A 356 -43.12 80.36 -138.37
C LYS A 356 -44.07 81.40 -138.98
N GLY A 357 -44.24 82.54 -138.33
CA GLY A 357 -45.17 83.59 -138.79
C GLY A 357 -44.88 84.05 -140.22
N ALA A 358 -43.60 84.21 -140.57
CA ALA A 358 -43.16 84.60 -141.92
C ALA A 358 -43.52 83.57 -143.03
N ARG A 359 -43.79 82.30 -142.70
CA ARG A 359 -44.21 81.28 -143.67
C ARG A 359 -45.70 81.34 -143.98
N GLU A 360 -46.52 81.62 -142.97
CA GLU A 360 -47.98 81.55 -143.06
C GLU A 360 -48.57 82.66 -143.97
N GLU A 361 -47.94 83.83 -144.03
CA GLU A 361 -48.29 84.88 -145.02
C GLU A 361 -48.02 84.47 -146.49
N LEU A 362 -47.05 83.59 -146.71
CA LEU A 362 -46.54 83.24 -148.03
C LEU A 362 -47.51 82.30 -148.77
N ASP A 363 -48.10 81.35 -148.05
CA ASP A 363 -49.06 80.40 -148.62
C ASP A 363 -50.45 81.04 -148.89
N GLN A 364 -50.86 82.04 -148.11
CA GLN A 364 -52.07 82.82 -148.41
C GLN A 364 -52.02 83.54 -149.77
N LYS A 365 -50.80 83.95 -150.20
CA LYS A 365 -50.58 84.58 -151.51
C LYS A 365 -50.66 83.56 -152.66
N ARG A 366 -50.22 82.31 -152.43
CA ARG A 366 -50.29 81.21 -153.42
C ARG A 366 -51.72 80.79 -153.76
N GLN A 367 -52.59 80.60 -152.75
CA GLN A 367 -53.95 80.09 -152.95
C GLN A 367 -54.81 80.95 -153.90
N LYS A 368 -54.57 82.26 -153.97
CA LYS A 368 -55.28 83.18 -154.87
C LYS A 368 -54.93 82.99 -156.35
N LEU A 369 -53.77 82.41 -156.67
CA LEU A 369 -53.28 82.26 -158.05
C LEU A 369 -53.90 81.04 -158.76
N ASP A 370 -54.06 79.91 -158.07
CA ASP A 370 -54.62 78.69 -158.67
C ASP A 370 -56.13 78.76 -158.93
N ALA A 371 -56.85 79.62 -158.19
CA ALA A 371 -58.27 79.88 -158.43
C ALA A 371 -58.54 80.48 -159.83
N ALA A 372 -57.62 81.31 -160.34
CA ALA A 372 -57.74 81.90 -161.68
C ALA A 372 -57.52 80.84 -162.78
N ARG A 373 -56.48 80.01 -162.64
CA ARG A 373 -56.10 78.97 -163.62
C ARG A 373 -57.24 77.98 -163.92
N LYS A 374 -57.99 77.57 -162.89
CA LYS A 374 -59.10 76.61 -163.04
C LYS A 374 -60.26 77.12 -163.89
N ARG A 375 -60.47 78.44 -164.03
CA ARG A 375 -61.57 79.00 -164.83
C ARG A 375 -61.31 78.96 -166.34
N PHE A 376 -60.06 79.13 -166.77
CA PHE A 376 -59.69 79.19 -168.19
C PHE A 376 -59.84 77.83 -168.90
N ALA A 377 -59.51 76.73 -168.20
CA ALA A 377 -59.57 75.37 -168.74
C ALA A 377 -61.00 74.90 -169.10
N VAL A 378 -62.04 75.47 -168.49
CA VAL A 378 -63.44 75.10 -168.71
C VAL A 378 -64.00 75.72 -170.01
N LEU A 379 -63.46 76.85 -170.47
CA LEU A 379 -63.91 77.50 -171.70
C LEU A 379 -63.34 76.84 -172.97
N LYS A 380 -62.06 76.42 -172.97
CA LYS A 380 -61.45 75.82 -174.18
C LYS A 380 -62.12 74.49 -174.59
N ARG A 381 -62.53 73.67 -173.62
CA ARG A 381 -63.24 72.40 -173.85
C ARG A 381 -64.67 72.55 -174.40
N LYS A 382 -65.21 73.77 -174.50
CA LYS A 382 -66.49 74.04 -175.18
C LYS A 382 -66.37 74.26 -176.69
N LEU A 383 -65.17 74.15 -177.27
CA LEU A 383 -64.92 74.46 -178.68
C LEU A 383 -64.43 73.26 -179.51
N GLU A 384 -63.75 72.29 -178.89
CA GLU A 384 -63.03 71.23 -179.62
C GLU A 384 -63.91 70.02 -180.01
N ASN A 385 -65.12 69.88 -179.44
CA ASN A 385 -66.00 68.73 -179.65
C ASN A 385 -67.16 68.96 -180.64
N GLU A 386 -67.31 70.14 -181.24
CA GLU A 386 -68.38 70.42 -182.24
C GLU A 386 -67.88 70.39 -183.71
N PHE A 387 -66.65 69.91 -183.97
CA PHE A 387 -66.02 70.00 -185.30
C PHE A 387 -65.53 68.70 -185.95
N SER A 388 -65.81 67.51 -185.39
CA SER A 388 -65.75 66.24 -186.15
C SER A 388 -66.42 65.08 -185.41
N ASN A 389 -67.24 64.19 -185.98
CA ASN A 389 -68.04 64.15 -187.22
C ASN A 389 -67.41 64.26 -188.63
N LEU A 390 -67.87 63.32 -189.49
CA LEU A 390 -68.09 63.37 -190.95
C LEU A 390 -67.02 62.87 -191.94
N ASP A 391 -67.58 62.22 -192.98
CA ASP A 391 -67.11 61.85 -194.33
C ASP A 391 -65.90 60.88 -194.46
N SER A 392 -65.79 60.01 -195.48
CA SER A 392 -66.51 59.83 -196.76
C SER A 392 -66.46 58.33 -197.19
N MET A 393 -67.18 57.76 -198.18
CA MET A 393 -68.31 58.20 -199.03
C MET A 393 -69.03 56.95 -199.63
N GLU A 394 -70.13 57.15 -200.37
CA GLU A 394 -70.96 56.12 -201.02
C GLU A 394 -70.29 55.44 -202.23
N ALA A 395 -69.56 54.34 -202.00
CA ALA A 395 -69.03 53.49 -203.09
C ALA A 395 -69.35 51.99 -202.99
N LYS A 396 -69.91 51.51 -201.86
CA LYS A 396 -70.12 50.07 -201.58
C LYS A 396 -71.55 49.69 -201.14
N ALA A 397 -72.54 50.50 -201.51
CA ALA A 397 -73.96 50.13 -201.37
C ALA A 397 -74.33 48.83 -202.14
N ALA A 398 -73.55 48.44 -203.16
CA ALA A 398 -73.74 47.23 -203.95
C ALA A 398 -73.16 45.93 -203.32
N GLU A 399 -72.19 46.03 -202.39
CA GLU A 399 -71.68 44.84 -201.67
C GLU A 399 -72.55 44.48 -200.44
N LEU A 400 -73.46 45.38 -200.04
CA LEU A 400 -74.17 45.35 -198.76
C LEU A 400 -75.27 44.26 -198.64
N GLU A 401 -75.66 43.60 -199.74
CA GLU A 401 -76.62 42.49 -199.75
C GLU A 401 -75.96 41.11 -199.61
N ALA A 402 -74.75 40.95 -200.15
CA ALA A 402 -74.03 39.67 -200.14
C ALA A 402 -73.37 39.43 -198.77
N LEU A 403 -72.59 40.40 -198.28
CA LEU A 403 -71.83 40.27 -197.04
C LEU A 403 -72.75 40.14 -195.81
N ARG A 404 -73.92 40.78 -195.84
CA ARG A 404 -74.89 40.75 -194.73
C ARG A 404 -75.41 39.33 -194.46
N ARG A 405 -75.66 38.52 -195.50
CA ARG A 405 -76.12 37.13 -195.32
C ARG A 405 -75.03 36.23 -194.71
N SER A 406 -73.74 36.49 -194.98
CA SER A 406 -72.63 35.80 -194.31
C SER A 406 -72.39 36.28 -192.87
N GLU A 407 -72.47 37.58 -192.61
CA GLU A 407 -72.28 38.13 -191.25
C GLU A 407 -73.45 37.79 -190.31
N GLU A 408 -74.70 37.71 -190.78
CA GLU A 408 -75.83 37.23 -189.96
C GLU A 408 -75.66 35.75 -189.55
N ALA A 409 -75.00 34.92 -190.37
CA ALA A 409 -74.62 33.56 -189.99
C ALA A 409 -73.48 33.54 -188.95
N ARG A 410 -72.46 34.39 -189.14
CA ARG A 410 -71.33 34.55 -188.20
C ARG A 410 -71.78 35.09 -186.84
N LEU A 411 -72.70 36.06 -186.81
CA LEU A 411 -73.27 36.61 -185.58
C LEU A 411 -74.04 35.54 -184.77
N ARG A 412 -74.74 34.63 -185.45
CA ARG A 412 -75.41 33.48 -184.81
C ARG A 412 -74.44 32.43 -184.26
N ALA A 413 -73.23 32.32 -184.80
CA ALA A 413 -72.17 31.50 -184.23
C ALA A 413 -71.60 32.14 -182.94
N VAL A 414 -71.19 33.42 -183.02
CA VAL A 414 -70.61 34.15 -181.88
C VAL A 414 -71.60 34.26 -180.70
N LEU A 415 -72.90 34.42 -180.96
CA LEU A 415 -73.92 34.41 -179.90
C LEU A 415 -74.04 33.04 -179.20
N LYS A 416 -73.87 31.92 -179.91
CA LYS A 416 -73.81 30.58 -179.29
C LYS A 416 -72.55 30.39 -178.44
N GLU A 417 -71.39 30.86 -178.90
CA GLU A 417 -70.15 30.84 -178.12
C GLU A 417 -70.28 31.70 -176.85
N HIS A 418 -70.90 32.88 -176.95
CA HIS A 418 -71.13 33.75 -175.79
C HIS A 418 -72.06 33.11 -174.75
N GLU A 419 -73.10 32.37 -175.16
CA GLU A 419 -73.93 31.61 -174.24
C GLU A 419 -73.18 30.46 -173.56
N LEU A 420 -72.33 29.73 -174.30
CA LEU A 420 -71.51 28.65 -173.76
C LEU A 420 -70.51 29.17 -172.72
N LEU A 421 -69.81 30.27 -173.03
CA LEU A 421 -68.87 30.91 -172.10
C LEU A 421 -69.54 31.42 -170.82
N LYS A 422 -70.75 32.01 -170.91
CA LYS A 422 -71.54 32.38 -169.72
C LYS A 422 -71.92 31.16 -168.87
N LYS A 423 -72.28 30.04 -169.50
CA LYS A 423 -72.62 28.77 -168.81
C LYS A 423 -71.41 28.13 -168.14
N GLU A 424 -70.20 28.23 -168.72
CA GLU A 424 -68.95 27.83 -168.05
C GLU A 424 -68.60 28.73 -166.87
N GLN A 425 -68.66 30.06 -167.06
CA GLN A 425 -68.28 31.04 -166.04
C GLN A 425 -69.13 30.90 -164.76
N TYR A 426 -70.44 30.66 -164.91
CA TYR A 426 -71.32 30.45 -163.77
C TYR A 426 -70.96 29.18 -162.98
N LYS A 427 -70.72 28.05 -163.68
CA LYS A 427 -70.30 26.79 -163.04
C LYS A 427 -68.97 26.93 -162.28
N ARG A 428 -67.95 27.55 -162.87
CA ARG A 428 -66.66 27.78 -162.20
C ARG A 428 -66.80 28.70 -160.98
N SER A 429 -67.68 29.71 -161.06
CA SER A 429 -67.96 30.63 -159.94
C SER A 429 -68.65 29.92 -158.76
N GLN A 430 -69.55 28.98 -159.05
CA GLN A 430 -70.28 28.21 -158.03
C GLN A 430 -69.34 27.25 -157.26
N VAL A 431 -68.48 26.51 -157.97
CA VAL A 431 -67.44 25.66 -157.35
C VAL A 431 -66.46 26.48 -156.48
N LEU A 432 -66.08 27.68 -156.92
CA LEU A 432 -65.20 28.57 -156.16
C LEU A 432 -65.84 29.06 -154.83
N PHE A 433 -67.17 29.14 -154.76
CA PHE A 433 -67.88 29.49 -153.52
C PHE A 433 -67.87 28.33 -152.52
N GLU A 434 -68.13 27.10 -152.97
CA GLU A 434 -68.13 25.90 -152.11
C GLU A 434 -66.73 25.57 -151.54
N LEU A 435 -65.66 25.87 -152.28
CA LEU A 435 -64.30 25.74 -151.75
C LEU A 435 -64.02 26.79 -150.65
N ARG A 436 -64.54 28.01 -150.82
CA ARG A 436 -64.42 29.11 -149.84
C ARG A 436 -65.35 29.00 -148.62
N THR A 437 -66.31 28.09 -148.59
CA THR A 437 -67.00 27.73 -147.32
C THR A 437 -66.17 26.70 -146.56
N LYS A 438 -65.74 25.62 -147.22
CA LYS A 438 -64.90 24.55 -146.65
C LYS A 438 -63.58 25.08 -146.08
N GLU A 439 -62.94 26.03 -146.76
CA GLU A 439 -61.74 26.73 -146.27
C GLU A 439 -61.96 27.42 -144.91
N ARG A 440 -63.11 28.10 -144.73
CA ARG A 440 -63.45 28.79 -143.47
C ARG A 440 -63.85 27.82 -142.36
N GLU A 441 -64.52 26.73 -142.70
CA GLU A 441 -64.85 25.63 -141.77
C GLU A 441 -63.56 25.02 -141.20
N LEU A 442 -62.60 24.65 -142.08
CA LEU A 442 -61.29 24.11 -141.67
C LEU A 442 -60.45 25.10 -140.85
N ILE A 443 -60.45 26.40 -141.20
CA ILE A 443 -59.76 27.43 -140.38
C ILE A 443 -60.38 27.53 -138.98
N SER A 444 -61.71 27.41 -138.86
CA SER A 444 -62.40 27.38 -137.57
C SER A 444 -61.97 26.17 -136.74
N GLU A 445 -61.99 24.96 -137.33
CA GLU A 445 -61.55 23.72 -136.67
C GLU A 445 -60.09 23.78 -136.21
N ILE A 446 -59.18 24.27 -137.06
CA ILE A 446 -57.77 24.47 -136.71
C ILE A 446 -57.62 25.43 -135.53
N SER A 447 -58.38 26.53 -135.49
CA SER A 447 -58.33 27.48 -134.37
C SER A 447 -58.85 26.86 -133.06
N GLY A 448 -59.90 26.03 -133.13
CA GLY A 448 -60.41 25.27 -131.98
C GLY A 448 -59.40 24.25 -131.45
N GLY A 449 -58.78 23.47 -132.35
CA GLY A 449 -57.72 22.52 -132.02
C GLY A 449 -56.48 23.17 -131.40
N GLN A 450 -56.08 24.35 -131.90
CA GLN A 450 -54.99 25.14 -131.29
C GLN A 450 -55.35 25.64 -129.88
N GLY A 451 -56.61 26.01 -129.63
CA GLY A 451 -57.10 26.35 -128.29
C GLY A 451 -57.04 25.16 -127.33
N GLN A 452 -57.50 23.99 -127.78
CA GLN A 452 -57.44 22.74 -127.00
C GLN A 452 -55.99 22.35 -126.67
N ASN A 453 -55.07 22.41 -127.64
CA ASN A 453 -53.65 22.10 -127.42
C ASN A 453 -52.99 23.04 -126.39
N LYS A 454 -53.32 24.34 -126.39
CA LYS A 454 -52.83 25.27 -125.34
C LYS A 454 -53.35 24.91 -123.96
N ASN A 455 -54.63 24.53 -123.85
CA ASN A 455 -55.22 24.10 -122.58
C ASN A 455 -54.62 22.78 -122.07
N LEU A 456 -54.33 21.83 -122.98
CA LEU A 456 -53.64 20.59 -122.63
C LEU A 456 -52.18 20.82 -122.21
N ALA A 457 -51.43 21.69 -122.92
CA ALA A 457 -50.07 22.05 -122.54
C ALA A 457 -50.01 22.75 -121.17
N ALA A 458 -50.95 23.65 -120.87
CA ALA A 458 -51.09 24.22 -119.54
C ALA A 458 -51.42 23.16 -118.48
N ARG A 459 -52.28 22.19 -118.81
CA ARG A 459 -52.62 21.07 -117.90
C ARG A 459 -51.40 20.19 -117.62
N ILE A 460 -50.58 19.91 -118.62
CA ILE A 460 -49.30 19.18 -118.47
C ILE A 460 -48.37 19.93 -117.52
N HIS A 461 -48.13 21.23 -117.74
CA HIS A 461 -47.29 22.04 -116.84
C HIS A 461 -47.78 22.02 -115.38
N THR A 462 -49.10 22.10 -115.16
CA THR A 462 -49.66 22.00 -113.80
C THR A 462 -49.55 20.61 -113.16
N LEU A 463 -49.36 19.55 -113.96
CA LEU A 463 -49.10 18.20 -113.48
C LEU A 463 -47.59 18.00 -113.23
N ASP A 464 -46.72 18.52 -114.09
CA ASP A 464 -45.26 18.49 -113.88
C ASP A 464 -44.87 19.24 -112.60
N GLU A 465 -45.47 20.41 -112.35
CA GLU A 465 -45.36 21.14 -111.07
C GLU A 465 -45.82 20.31 -109.87
N GLN A 466 -46.85 19.47 -110.03
CA GLN A 466 -47.33 18.59 -108.96
C GLN A 466 -46.37 17.42 -108.74
N VAL A 467 -45.78 16.86 -109.79
CA VAL A 467 -44.75 15.81 -109.69
C VAL A 467 -43.50 16.34 -108.99
N VAL A 468 -43.02 17.55 -109.32
CA VAL A 468 -41.88 18.17 -108.62
C VAL A 468 -42.19 18.40 -107.14
N ARG A 469 -43.35 18.97 -106.81
CA ARG A 469 -43.77 19.14 -105.39
C ARG A 469 -43.93 17.80 -104.66
N GLN A 470 -44.35 16.74 -105.34
CA GLN A 470 -44.43 15.39 -104.77
C GLN A 470 -43.03 14.78 -104.54
N GLN A 471 -42.06 15.04 -105.42
CA GLN A 471 -40.66 14.65 -105.21
C GLN A 471 -40.03 15.43 -104.04
N GLU A 472 -40.26 16.74 -103.94
CA GLU A 472 -39.85 17.56 -102.79
C GLU A 472 -40.49 17.04 -101.49
N LEU A 473 -41.77 16.69 -101.51
CA LEU A 473 -42.46 16.12 -100.34
C LEU A 473 -41.88 14.75 -99.96
N LEU A 474 -41.60 13.89 -100.95
CA LEU A 474 -40.96 12.58 -100.72
C LEU A 474 -39.57 12.74 -100.10
N TYR A 475 -38.69 13.59 -100.66
CA TYR A 475 -37.38 13.87 -100.05
C TYR A 475 -37.47 14.41 -98.62
N ASN A 476 -38.45 15.27 -98.33
CA ASN A 476 -38.69 15.76 -96.97
C ASN A 476 -39.19 14.65 -96.03
N VAL A 477 -40.06 13.77 -96.51
CA VAL A 477 -40.55 12.60 -95.75
C VAL A 477 -39.44 11.58 -95.54
N GLU A 478 -38.60 11.30 -96.53
CA GLU A 478 -37.42 10.41 -96.43
C GLU A 478 -36.39 10.97 -95.46
N PHE A 479 -36.12 12.28 -95.48
CA PHE A 479 -35.23 12.92 -94.50
C PHE A 479 -35.81 12.88 -93.08
N GLN A 480 -37.11 13.06 -92.92
CA GLN A 480 -37.79 12.87 -91.63
C GLN A 480 -37.79 11.40 -91.19
N LEU A 481 -37.95 10.45 -92.12
CA LEU A 481 -37.87 9.02 -91.87
C LEU A 481 -36.47 8.66 -91.37
N GLN A 482 -35.41 9.08 -92.05
CA GLN A 482 -34.02 8.88 -91.61
C GLN A 482 -33.74 9.53 -90.24
N GLN A 483 -34.32 10.69 -89.94
CA GLN A 483 -34.23 11.27 -88.59
C GLN A 483 -34.98 10.43 -87.54
N MET A 484 -36.14 9.88 -87.88
CA MET A 484 -36.93 9.04 -86.99
C MET A 484 -36.28 7.67 -86.80
N GLU A 485 -35.72 7.05 -87.84
CA GLU A 485 -34.87 5.86 -87.76
C GLU A 485 -33.66 6.10 -86.86
N ARG A 486 -32.96 7.23 -86.99
CA ARG A 486 -31.85 7.62 -86.09
C ARG A 486 -32.28 7.94 -84.64
N LYS A 487 -33.58 8.15 -84.38
CA LYS A 487 -34.16 8.30 -83.03
C LYS A 487 -34.63 6.94 -82.48
N VAL A 488 -35.26 6.11 -83.32
CA VAL A 488 -35.72 4.76 -83.01
C VAL A 488 -34.55 3.81 -82.77
N ALA A 489 -33.47 3.90 -83.56
CA ALA A 489 -32.23 3.16 -83.32
C ALA A 489 -31.63 3.49 -81.95
N ARG A 490 -31.57 4.78 -81.59
CA ARG A 490 -31.11 5.23 -80.27
C ARG A 490 -32.04 4.80 -79.13
N ALA A 491 -33.36 4.83 -79.34
CA ALA A 491 -34.34 4.33 -78.38
C ALA A 491 -34.27 2.80 -78.21
N GLY A 492 -33.98 2.07 -79.29
CA GLY A 492 -33.71 0.62 -79.32
C GLY A 492 -32.31 0.22 -78.84
N GLY A 493 -31.54 1.15 -78.26
CA GLY A 493 -30.23 0.87 -77.64
C GLY A 493 -29.01 1.00 -78.56
N VAL A 494 -29.18 1.20 -79.87
CA VAL A 494 -28.07 1.43 -80.82
C VAL A 494 -27.56 2.87 -80.65
N ARG A 495 -26.50 2.99 -79.84
CA ARG A 495 -25.74 4.23 -79.60
C ARG A 495 -24.47 4.26 -80.47
N SER A 496 -23.75 5.40 -80.49
CA SER A 496 -22.41 5.45 -81.09
C SER A 496 -21.47 4.43 -80.42
N GLU A 497 -20.50 3.88 -81.15
CA GLU A 497 -19.49 2.98 -80.54
C GLU A 497 -18.72 3.63 -79.39
N GLU A 498 -18.54 4.95 -79.42
CA GLU A 498 -17.89 5.69 -78.34
C GLU A 498 -18.81 5.77 -77.11
N GLU A 499 -20.12 5.97 -77.32
CA GLU A 499 -21.13 5.97 -76.26
C GLU A 499 -21.32 4.57 -75.66
N THR A 500 -21.32 3.50 -76.47
CA THR A 500 -21.42 2.12 -75.96
C THR A 500 -20.14 1.72 -75.22
N ARG A 501 -18.95 2.04 -75.73
CA ARG A 501 -17.68 1.83 -75.00
C ARG A 501 -17.64 2.62 -73.68
N ALA A 502 -18.04 3.88 -73.68
CA ALA A 502 -18.08 4.71 -72.46
C ALA A 502 -19.11 4.20 -71.44
N LEU A 503 -20.29 3.74 -71.87
CA LEU A 503 -21.30 3.16 -70.99
C LEU A 503 -20.90 1.77 -70.49
N ASN A 504 -20.30 0.92 -71.33
CA ASN A 504 -19.81 -0.39 -70.91
C ASN A 504 -18.68 -0.25 -69.89
N ALA A 505 -17.70 0.65 -70.11
CA ALA A 505 -16.66 0.95 -69.13
C ALA A 505 -17.21 1.61 -67.84
N ARG A 506 -18.38 2.27 -67.91
CA ARG A 506 -19.11 2.75 -66.72
C ARG A 506 -19.79 1.59 -65.98
N ILE A 507 -20.37 0.64 -66.71
CA ILE A 507 -20.98 -0.58 -66.17
C ILE A 507 -19.91 -1.45 -65.51
N GLU A 508 -18.79 -1.76 -66.18
CA GLU A 508 -17.67 -2.54 -65.62
C GLU A 508 -17.13 -1.94 -64.32
N LYS A 509 -16.98 -0.61 -64.25
CA LYS A 509 -16.57 0.07 -63.01
C LYS A 509 -17.64 0.00 -61.92
N LEU A 510 -18.92 0.06 -62.27
CA LEU A 510 -20.02 -0.05 -61.30
C LEU A 510 -20.20 -1.49 -60.82
N THR A 511 -19.99 -2.50 -61.67
CA THR A 511 -19.98 -3.90 -61.27
C THR A 511 -18.75 -4.22 -60.41
N SER A 512 -17.55 -3.74 -60.77
CA SER A 512 -16.36 -3.99 -59.93
C SER A 512 -16.49 -3.36 -58.53
N ILE A 513 -17.14 -2.19 -58.42
CA ILE A 513 -17.45 -1.54 -57.13
C ILE A 513 -18.56 -2.31 -56.38
N LEU A 514 -19.57 -2.82 -57.08
CA LEU A 514 -20.62 -3.65 -56.47
C LEU A 514 -20.03 -4.97 -55.96
N ASP A 515 -19.16 -5.61 -56.72
CA ASP A 515 -18.51 -6.88 -56.38
C ASP A 515 -17.56 -6.69 -55.19
N SER A 516 -16.79 -5.59 -55.14
CA SER A 516 -15.94 -5.29 -53.98
C SER A 516 -16.76 -5.02 -52.71
N VAL A 517 -17.84 -4.23 -52.81
CA VAL A 517 -18.73 -3.97 -51.68
C VAL A 517 -19.49 -5.24 -51.24
N CYS A 518 -19.83 -6.14 -52.15
CA CYS A 518 -20.40 -7.46 -51.81
C CYS A 518 -19.39 -8.37 -51.09
N GLN A 519 -18.12 -8.33 -51.49
CA GLN A 519 -17.04 -9.05 -50.80
C GLN A 519 -16.78 -8.48 -49.40
N GLU A 520 -16.68 -7.15 -49.27
CA GLU A 520 -16.56 -6.45 -47.98
C GLU A 520 -17.75 -6.78 -47.06
N HIS A 521 -18.99 -6.75 -47.57
CA HIS A 521 -20.17 -7.09 -46.81
C HIS A 521 -20.17 -8.55 -46.34
N SER A 522 -19.74 -9.48 -47.21
CA SER A 522 -19.62 -10.90 -46.88
C SER A 522 -18.57 -11.15 -45.79
N MET A 523 -17.40 -10.50 -45.90
CA MET A 523 -16.34 -10.52 -44.88
C MET A 523 -16.84 -9.99 -43.53
N LEU A 524 -17.55 -8.85 -43.54
CA LEU A 524 -18.12 -8.25 -42.33
C LEU A 524 -19.20 -9.14 -41.69
N MET A 525 -20.05 -9.79 -42.49
CA MET A 525 -21.05 -10.74 -41.99
C MET A 525 -20.40 -11.95 -41.31
N GLU A 526 -19.31 -12.47 -41.86
CA GLU A 526 -18.57 -13.59 -41.26
C GLU A 526 -17.81 -13.18 -39.98
N GLN A 527 -17.25 -11.96 -39.94
CA GLN A 527 -16.67 -11.37 -38.72
C GLN A 527 -17.73 -11.17 -37.62
N VAL A 528 -18.92 -10.65 -37.96
CA VAL A 528 -20.04 -10.50 -37.02
C VAL A 528 -20.47 -11.86 -36.48
N LYS A 529 -20.63 -12.87 -37.34
CA LYS A 529 -20.97 -14.23 -36.93
C LYS A 529 -19.93 -14.84 -35.98
N ARG A 530 -18.63 -14.67 -36.25
CA ARG A 530 -17.55 -15.11 -35.36
C ARG A 530 -17.62 -14.39 -34.00
N ALA A 531 -17.83 -13.07 -34.00
CA ALA A 531 -18.00 -12.29 -32.77
C ALA A 531 -19.26 -12.68 -31.96
N GLU A 532 -20.35 -13.08 -32.62
CA GLU A 532 -21.55 -13.62 -31.94
C GLU A 532 -21.30 -15.01 -31.34
N GLU A 533 -20.54 -15.88 -32.02
CA GLU A 533 -20.13 -17.18 -31.51
C GLU A 533 -19.17 -17.05 -30.31
N ASP A 534 -18.20 -16.14 -30.38
CA ASP A 534 -17.31 -15.78 -29.27
C ASP A 534 -18.08 -15.17 -28.09
N LEU A 535 -19.06 -14.30 -28.35
CA LEU A 535 -19.95 -13.74 -27.33
C LEU A 535 -20.81 -14.82 -26.65
N LEU A 536 -21.28 -15.82 -27.41
CA LEU A 536 -22.01 -16.96 -26.87
C LEU A 536 -21.11 -17.87 -26.03
N ALA A 537 -19.86 -18.11 -26.44
CA ALA A 537 -18.87 -18.82 -25.64
C ALA A 537 -18.56 -18.08 -24.34
N ALA A 538 -18.30 -16.78 -24.39
CA ALA A 538 -18.05 -15.93 -23.23
C ALA A 538 -19.26 -15.86 -22.27
N ARG A 539 -20.49 -15.88 -22.80
CA ARG A 539 -21.71 -15.97 -21.97
C ARG A 539 -21.83 -17.33 -21.26
N ARG A 540 -21.47 -18.43 -21.92
CA ARG A 540 -21.45 -19.78 -21.31
C ARG A 540 -20.41 -19.89 -20.21
N THR A 541 -19.18 -19.41 -20.44
CA THR A 541 -18.13 -19.43 -19.40
C THR A 541 -18.47 -18.50 -18.22
N ASN A 542 -19.06 -17.32 -18.47
CA ASN A 542 -19.57 -16.45 -17.40
C ASN A 542 -20.68 -17.15 -16.59
N GLY A 543 -21.55 -17.92 -17.24
CA GLY A 543 -22.58 -18.75 -16.58
C GLY A 543 -21.98 -19.83 -15.66
N ALA A 544 -20.98 -20.57 -16.16
CA ALA A 544 -20.25 -21.57 -15.36
C ALA A 544 -19.54 -20.91 -14.15
N LEU A 545 -18.78 -19.84 -14.36
CA LEU A 545 -18.08 -19.11 -13.30
C LEU A 545 -19.04 -18.53 -12.25
N ARG A 546 -20.27 -18.14 -12.62
CA ARG A 546 -21.30 -17.74 -11.65
C ARG A 546 -21.83 -18.92 -10.84
N ALA A 547 -22.04 -20.08 -11.46
CA ALA A 547 -22.47 -21.29 -10.76
C ALA A 547 -21.37 -21.80 -9.80
N ASP A 548 -20.11 -21.78 -10.21
CA ASP A 548 -18.99 -22.17 -9.36
C ASP A 548 -18.72 -21.15 -8.26
N LYS A 549 -18.88 -19.84 -8.53
CA LYS A 549 -18.92 -18.85 -7.45
C LYS A 549 -20.04 -19.13 -6.44
N ALA A 550 -21.26 -19.47 -6.89
CA ALA A 550 -22.37 -19.75 -5.97
C ALA A 550 -22.08 -20.95 -5.06
N LYS A 551 -21.45 -22.02 -5.59
CA LYS A 551 -20.95 -23.16 -4.78
C LYS A 551 -19.87 -22.72 -3.79
N LEU A 552 -18.94 -21.86 -4.21
CA LEU A 552 -17.88 -21.34 -3.33
C LEU A 552 -18.48 -20.47 -2.21
N ASP A 553 -19.40 -19.55 -2.52
CA ASP A 553 -20.11 -18.74 -1.53
C ASP A 553 -20.91 -19.63 -0.54
N GLU A 554 -21.50 -20.74 -1.00
CA GLU A 554 -22.15 -21.76 -0.17
C GLU A 554 -21.15 -22.47 0.76
N THR A 555 -20.05 -23.02 0.23
CA THR A 555 -19.01 -23.67 1.06
C THR A 555 -18.33 -22.71 2.05
N ILE A 556 -18.18 -21.44 1.68
CA ILE A 556 -17.70 -20.39 2.59
C ILE A 556 -18.72 -20.15 3.71
N SER A 557 -20.03 -20.27 3.44
CA SER A 557 -21.06 -20.15 4.48
C SER A 557 -21.08 -21.35 5.44
N THR A 558 -20.86 -22.57 4.96
CA THR A 558 -20.78 -23.77 5.83
C THR A 558 -19.49 -23.76 6.66
N LEU A 559 -18.34 -23.44 6.05
CA LEU A 559 -17.07 -23.31 6.78
C LEU A 559 -17.13 -22.19 7.83
N LYS A 560 -17.85 -21.09 7.59
CA LYS A 560 -18.09 -20.05 8.61
C LYS A 560 -18.94 -20.57 9.76
N LEU A 561 -20.01 -21.33 9.49
CA LEU A 561 -20.84 -21.96 10.53
C LEU A 561 -20.03 -22.98 11.37
N GLU A 562 -19.18 -23.78 10.73
CA GLU A 562 -18.27 -24.71 11.40
C GLU A 562 -17.27 -23.99 12.30
N ASN A 563 -16.62 -22.92 11.81
CA ASN A 563 -15.73 -22.10 12.62
C ASN A 563 -16.45 -21.46 13.82
N ASP A 564 -17.68 -20.96 13.63
CA ASP A 564 -18.53 -20.43 14.70
C ASP A 564 -18.87 -21.51 15.76
N MET A 565 -19.12 -22.75 15.33
CA MET A 565 -19.38 -23.88 16.22
C MET A 565 -18.13 -24.30 16.99
N VAL A 566 -16.97 -24.41 16.32
CA VAL A 566 -15.68 -24.72 16.95
C VAL A 566 -15.28 -23.62 17.94
N ALA A 567 -15.45 -22.34 17.59
CA ALA A 567 -15.18 -21.22 18.50
C ALA A 567 -16.04 -21.26 19.78
N ARG A 568 -17.32 -21.67 19.67
CA ARG A 568 -18.19 -21.89 20.84
C ARG A 568 -17.75 -23.09 21.68
N GLN A 569 -17.33 -24.19 21.04
CA GLN A 569 -16.77 -25.35 21.74
C GLN A 569 -15.47 -25.02 22.49
N VAL A 570 -14.55 -24.28 21.84
CA VAL A 570 -13.31 -23.78 22.46
C VAL A 570 -13.62 -22.87 23.65
N LYS A 571 -14.60 -21.95 23.53
CA LYS A 571 -15.03 -21.11 24.65
C LYS A 571 -15.56 -21.92 25.84
N ALA A 572 -16.40 -22.93 25.59
CA ALA A 572 -16.89 -23.83 26.64
C ALA A 572 -15.76 -24.71 27.26
N ALA A 573 -14.75 -25.07 26.46
CA ALA A 573 -13.56 -25.76 26.95
C ALA A 573 -12.66 -24.87 27.83
N VAL A 574 -12.57 -23.57 27.52
CA VAL A 574 -11.89 -22.58 28.38
C VAL A 574 -12.65 -22.38 29.69
N GLU A 575 -13.97 -22.16 29.64
CA GLU A 575 -14.82 -21.99 30.83
C GLU A 575 -14.79 -23.21 31.76
N SER A 576 -14.80 -24.44 31.21
CA SER A 576 -14.66 -25.66 32.01
C SER A 576 -13.25 -25.87 32.56
N ARG A 577 -12.19 -25.46 31.84
CA ARG A 577 -10.82 -25.45 32.36
C ARG A 577 -10.64 -24.44 33.49
N GLU A 578 -11.19 -23.23 33.35
CA GLU A 578 -11.15 -22.19 34.39
C GLU A 578 -11.88 -22.65 35.65
N LYS A 579 -13.06 -23.28 35.50
CA LYS A 579 -13.76 -23.90 36.63
C LYS A 579 -12.91 -24.99 37.29
N ALA A 580 -12.32 -25.90 36.51
CA ALA A 580 -11.49 -26.98 37.04
C ALA A 580 -10.24 -26.48 37.77
N LEU A 581 -9.68 -25.33 37.38
CA LEU A 581 -8.59 -24.65 38.10
C LEU A 581 -9.07 -24.07 39.44
N VAL A 582 -10.25 -23.45 39.48
CA VAL A 582 -10.86 -22.98 40.75
C VAL A 582 -11.17 -24.16 41.67
N ASP A 583 -11.75 -25.24 41.15
CA ASP A 583 -12.04 -26.46 41.92
C ASP A 583 -10.73 -27.11 42.45
N HIS A 584 -9.65 -27.10 41.66
CA HIS A 584 -8.30 -27.52 42.09
C HIS A 584 -7.75 -26.66 43.23
N ASP A 585 -7.85 -25.34 43.12
CA ASP A 585 -7.28 -24.42 44.13
C ASP A 585 -8.06 -24.47 45.44
N VAL A 586 -9.38 -24.70 45.39
CA VAL A 586 -10.20 -25.02 46.57
C VAL A 586 -9.74 -26.33 47.24
N LEU A 587 -9.50 -27.38 46.46
CA LEU A 587 -8.95 -28.65 46.98
C LEU A 587 -7.53 -28.48 47.55
N ALA A 588 -6.69 -27.64 46.93
CA ALA A 588 -5.35 -27.35 47.42
C ALA A 588 -5.38 -26.60 48.78
N LEU A 589 -6.34 -25.67 48.95
CA LEU A 589 -6.59 -25.00 50.23
C LEU A 589 -7.14 -25.96 51.30
N GLU A 590 -8.01 -26.90 50.93
CA GLU A 590 -8.50 -27.93 51.85
C GLU A 590 -7.40 -28.91 52.26
N VAL A 591 -6.58 -29.40 51.32
CA VAL A 591 -5.40 -30.22 51.59
C VAL A 591 -4.40 -29.48 52.49
N LYS A 592 -4.20 -28.17 52.28
CA LYS A 592 -3.38 -27.36 53.18
C LYS A 592 -4.00 -27.30 54.58
N ARG A 593 -5.28 -26.98 54.70
CA ARG A 593 -5.99 -26.91 55.99
C ARG A 593 -5.92 -28.24 56.75
N LEU A 594 -6.08 -29.37 56.07
CA LEU A 594 -5.96 -30.70 56.67
C LEU A 594 -4.51 -31.01 57.10
N ARG A 595 -3.50 -30.56 56.32
CA ARG A 595 -2.09 -30.66 56.71
C ARG A 595 -1.75 -29.79 57.91
N ASP A 596 -2.25 -28.57 57.97
CA ASP A 596 -2.04 -27.64 59.09
C ASP A 596 -2.70 -28.19 60.38
N ILE A 597 -3.90 -28.79 60.27
CA ILE A 597 -4.57 -29.51 61.38
C ILE A 597 -3.75 -30.74 61.82
N LEU A 598 -3.23 -31.53 60.88
CA LEU A 598 -2.41 -32.71 61.16
C LEU A 598 -1.09 -32.33 61.85
N ALA A 599 -0.46 -31.23 61.44
CA ALA A 599 0.73 -30.69 62.08
C ALA A 599 0.44 -30.29 63.53
N ALA A 600 -0.65 -29.55 63.78
CA ALA A 600 -1.06 -29.20 65.14
C ALA A 600 -1.31 -30.44 66.03
N HIS A 601 -1.95 -31.50 65.49
CA HIS A 601 -2.11 -32.76 66.23
C HIS A 601 -0.77 -33.48 66.48
N ALA A 602 0.18 -33.40 65.56
CA ALA A 602 1.52 -33.95 65.74
C ALA A 602 2.32 -33.19 66.83
N ASP A 603 2.23 -31.86 66.85
CA ASP A 603 2.83 -31.01 67.89
C ASP A 603 2.19 -31.26 69.26
N GLU A 604 0.85 -31.42 69.32
CA GLU A 604 0.13 -31.80 70.54
C GLU A 604 0.61 -33.17 71.05
N VAL A 605 0.64 -34.20 70.19
CA VAL A 605 1.13 -35.55 70.56
C VAL A 605 2.58 -35.49 71.02
N PHE A 606 3.46 -34.80 70.30
CA PHE A 606 4.87 -34.63 70.69
C PHE A 606 4.99 -33.92 72.06
N SER A 607 4.17 -32.91 72.33
CA SER A 607 4.15 -32.25 73.65
C SER A 607 3.70 -33.18 74.78
N LEU A 608 2.72 -34.05 74.51
CA LEU A 608 2.22 -35.05 75.46
C LEU A 608 3.24 -36.18 75.69
N GLU A 609 3.94 -36.63 74.64
CA GLU A 609 5.01 -37.63 74.75
C GLU A 609 6.21 -37.08 75.53
N ASN A 610 6.65 -35.84 75.26
CA ASN A 610 7.68 -35.18 76.05
C ASN A 610 7.26 -35.03 77.52
N ARG A 611 6.02 -34.60 77.78
CA ARG A 611 5.50 -34.49 79.17
C ARG A 611 5.40 -35.85 79.86
N LYS A 612 5.01 -36.91 79.14
CA LYS A 612 5.00 -38.29 79.63
C LYS A 612 6.42 -38.78 79.97
N ALA A 613 7.41 -38.47 79.13
CA ALA A 613 8.80 -38.81 79.37
C ALA A 613 9.38 -38.06 80.59
N GLN A 614 9.12 -36.75 80.70
CA GLN A 614 9.50 -35.94 81.87
C GLN A 614 8.88 -36.46 83.18
N LEU A 615 7.59 -36.81 83.15
CA LEU A 615 6.91 -37.41 84.31
C LEU A 615 7.46 -38.81 84.64
N ALA A 616 7.83 -39.62 83.65
CA ALA A 616 8.43 -40.93 83.88
C ALA A 616 9.83 -40.81 84.52
N LEU A 617 10.67 -39.90 84.03
CA LEU A 617 11.98 -39.61 84.62
C LEU A 617 11.84 -39.08 86.05
N SER A 618 10.99 -38.08 86.27
CA SER A 618 10.77 -37.51 87.60
C SER A 618 10.19 -38.52 88.60
N MET A 619 9.35 -39.47 88.15
CA MET A 619 8.88 -40.58 88.99
C MET A 619 9.98 -41.59 89.33
N GLU A 620 10.94 -41.82 88.42
CA GLU A 620 12.09 -42.70 88.68
C GLU A 620 13.12 -42.03 89.60
N GLU A 621 13.37 -40.72 89.44
CA GLU A 621 14.11 -39.89 90.40
C GLU A 621 13.46 -39.96 91.79
N ARG A 622 12.14 -39.73 91.89
CA ARG A 622 11.37 -39.81 93.14
C ARG A 622 11.46 -41.19 93.79
N LYS A 623 11.50 -42.25 92.99
CA LYS A 623 11.68 -43.63 93.43
C LYS A 623 13.10 -43.88 93.94
N GLN A 624 14.11 -43.29 93.32
CA GLN A 624 15.51 -43.35 93.78
C GLN A 624 15.71 -42.56 95.08
N GLU A 625 15.11 -41.37 95.23
CA GLU A 625 15.07 -40.61 96.49
C GLU A 625 14.47 -41.45 97.62
N VAL A 626 13.29 -42.04 97.40
CA VAL A 626 12.59 -42.87 98.38
C VAL A 626 13.39 -44.15 98.71
N GLU A 627 14.10 -44.73 97.75
CA GLU A 627 15.01 -45.86 97.99
C GLU A 627 16.20 -45.45 98.88
N VAL A 628 16.84 -44.31 98.62
CA VAL A 628 17.94 -43.80 99.45
C VAL A 628 17.46 -43.46 100.87
N HIS A 629 16.29 -42.82 101.02
CA HIS A 629 15.68 -42.57 102.33
C HIS A 629 15.35 -43.87 103.07
N ARG A 630 14.76 -44.86 102.39
CA ARG A 630 14.45 -46.18 102.95
C ARG A 630 15.72 -46.91 103.41
N ASP A 631 16.82 -46.77 102.67
CA ASP A 631 18.07 -47.46 102.99
C ASP A 631 18.90 -46.73 104.05
N GLY A 632 18.76 -45.40 104.16
CA GLY A 632 19.14 -44.63 105.35
C GLY A 632 18.40 -45.10 106.60
N LEU A 633 17.07 -45.22 106.56
CA LEU A 633 16.26 -45.76 107.66
C LEU A 633 16.64 -47.22 108.00
N ARG A 634 17.06 -48.03 107.02
CA ARG A 634 17.62 -49.37 107.29
C ARG A 634 18.98 -49.32 107.98
N ALA A 635 19.82 -48.33 107.69
CA ALA A 635 21.10 -48.12 108.37
C ALA A 635 20.89 -47.62 109.81
N GLU A 636 20.01 -46.65 110.03
CA GLU A 636 19.57 -46.23 111.37
C GLU A 636 19.00 -47.41 112.18
N LEU A 637 18.16 -48.24 111.57
CA LEU A 637 17.62 -49.45 112.21
C LEU A 637 18.70 -50.50 112.52
N ARG A 638 19.82 -50.54 111.79
CA ARG A 638 20.98 -51.38 112.15
C ARG A 638 21.73 -50.80 113.34
N LEU A 639 22.08 -49.51 113.29
CA LEU A 639 22.74 -48.81 114.40
C LEU A 639 21.92 -48.91 115.69
N LEU A 640 20.60 -48.71 115.62
CA LEU A 640 19.71 -48.82 116.78
C LEU A 640 19.57 -50.28 117.30
N ARG A 641 19.74 -51.29 116.44
CA ARG A 641 19.86 -52.70 116.86
C ARG A 641 21.22 -53.00 117.49
N GLU A 642 22.29 -52.38 117.01
CA GLU A 642 23.64 -52.47 117.57
C GLU A 642 23.73 -51.75 118.92
N ASP A 643 23.05 -50.60 119.08
CA ASP A 643 22.85 -49.91 120.36
C ASP A 643 22.03 -50.76 121.33
N VAL A 644 20.90 -51.34 120.90
CA VAL A 644 20.13 -52.29 121.73
C VAL A 644 20.95 -53.53 122.07
N HIS A 645 21.83 -54.00 121.17
CA HIS A 645 22.73 -55.11 121.48
C HIS A 645 23.80 -54.70 122.50
N ARG A 646 24.40 -53.51 122.37
CA ARG A 646 25.34 -52.95 123.35
C ARG A 646 24.66 -52.77 124.71
N ILE A 647 23.48 -52.16 124.76
CA ILE A 647 22.70 -51.94 125.99
C ILE A 647 22.28 -53.28 126.62
N THR A 648 21.94 -54.31 125.85
CA THR A 648 21.62 -55.64 126.41
C THR A 648 22.86 -56.43 126.84
N LEU A 649 24.02 -56.19 126.24
CA LEU A 649 25.32 -56.73 126.66
C LEU A 649 25.79 -56.01 127.95
N GLU A 650 25.74 -54.69 127.99
CA GLU A 650 25.94 -53.87 129.20
C GLU A 650 24.96 -54.28 130.30
N LEU A 651 23.67 -54.49 130.02
CA LEU A 651 22.70 -54.98 131.01
C LEU A 651 23.09 -56.36 131.54
N LYS A 652 23.54 -57.28 130.68
CA LYS A 652 24.08 -58.58 131.13
C LYS A 652 25.35 -58.43 131.94
N GLU A 653 26.25 -57.52 131.58
CA GLU A 653 27.44 -57.22 132.38
C GLU A 653 27.04 -56.60 133.73
N ARG A 654 26.04 -55.70 133.77
CA ARG A 654 25.52 -55.09 135.00
C ARG A 654 24.80 -56.10 135.87
N LEU A 655 24.09 -57.08 135.30
CA LEU A 655 23.49 -58.20 136.03
C LEU A 655 24.57 -59.15 136.58
N LEU A 656 25.55 -59.56 135.77
CA LEU A 656 26.73 -60.32 136.22
C LEU A 656 27.57 -59.51 137.22
N ARG A 657 27.56 -58.17 137.15
CA ARG A 657 28.21 -57.28 138.10
C ARG A 657 27.37 -57.13 139.36
N CYS A 658 26.05 -57.21 139.31
CA CYS A 658 25.18 -57.34 140.48
C CYS A 658 25.38 -58.70 141.17
N GLU A 659 25.43 -59.82 140.46
CA GLU A 659 25.84 -61.12 141.04
C GLU A 659 27.24 -61.03 141.66
N LYS A 660 28.23 -60.51 140.93
CA LYS A 660 29.59 -60.28 141.46
C LYS A 660 29.61 -59.25 142.59
N LEU A 661 28.65 -58.33 142.70
CA LEU A 661 28.52 -57.35 143.79
C LEU A 661 27.71 -57.90 144.97
N GLN A 662 26.87 -58.90 144.76
CA GLN A 662 26.12 -59.62 145.79
C GLN A 662 27.03 -60.67 146.45
N ALA A 663 27.74 -61.47 145.65
CA ALA A 663 28.85 -62.29 146.11
C ALA A 663 29.99 -61.42 146.71
N LYS A 664 30.29 -60.25 146.13
CA LYS A 664 31.20 -59.28 146.79
C LYS A 664 30.55 -58.61 148.02
N PHE A 665 29.23 -58.53 148.17
CA PHE A 665 28.60 -57.99 149.39
C PHE A 665 28.71 -59.00 150.54
N GLU A 666 28.49 -60.28 150.27
CA GLU A 666 28.80 -61.38 151.19
C GLU A 666 30.31 -61.37 151.54
N ILE A 667 31.18 -61.23 150.54
CA ILE A 667 32.64 -61.16 150.76
C ILE A 667 33.10 -59.83 151.40
N MET A 668 32.41 -58.69 151.26
CA MET A 668 32.76 -57.39 151.87
C MET A 668 32.17 -57.25 153.27
N SER A 669 31.03 -57.88 153.55
CA SER A 669 30.57 -58.17 154.92
C SER A 669 31.67 -58.95 155.66
N ALA A 670 32.28 -59.93 155.00
CA ALA A 670 33.47 -60.63 155.51
C ALA A 670 34.80 -59.84 155.40
N LYS A 671 34.91 -58.85 154.50
CA LYS A 671 36.17 -58.16 154.15
C LYS A 671 36.02 -56.63 154.11
N ASN A 672 36.12 -56.06 155.31
CA ASN A 672 36.63 -54.72 155.61
C ASN A 672 35.80 -53.51 155.15
N ARG A 673 35.65 -52.44 155.95
CA ARG A 673 36.63 -51.76 156.84
C ARG A 673 37.74 -51.01 156.06
N GLY A 674 37.37 -50.19 155.06
CA GLY A 674 38.05 -48.90 154.75
C GLY A 674 38.93 -48.76 153.48
N ALA A 675 39.22 -47.47 153.16
CA ALA A 675 40.20 -46.88 152.22
C ALA A 675 39.87 -46.71 150.71
N THR A 676 40.48 -45.68 150.08
CA THR A 676 40.04 -44.91 148.87
C THR A 676 41.20 -44.21 148.08
N GLU A 677 40.89 -43.27 147.14
CA GLU A 677 41.73 -42.22 146.45
C GLU A 677 42.49 -42.57 145.11
N GLU A 678 42.80 -41.70 144.08
CA GLU A 678 42.41 -40.30 143.64
C GLU A 678 42.80 -39.93 142.12
N ASP A 679 42.63 -38.65 141.64
CA ASP A 679 42.60 -38.09 140.20
C ASP A 679 43.73 -37.02 139.83
N GLY A 680 43.85 -36.16 138.77
CA GLY A 680 43.10 -35.67 137.54
C GLY A 680 43.91 -34.63 136.64
N GLU A 681 43.31 -33.68 135.83
CA GLU A 681 43.80 -32.34 135.25
C GLU A 681 43.63 -31.92 133.70
N GLU A 682 43.59 -30.59 133.35
CA GLU A 682 43.35 -29.93 131.99
C GLU A 682 44.04 -28.50 131.70
N ARG A 683 43.67 -27.69 130.64
CA ARG A 683 44.33 -26.41 130.14
C ARG A 683 43.43 -25.26 129.51
N THR A 684 43.99 -24.08 129.09
CA THR A 684 43.26 -22.78 128.85
C THR A 684 43.56 -21.92 127.56
N GLN A 685 43.17 -20.62 127.53
CA GLN A 685 42.76 -19.79 126.36
C GLN A 685 43.66 -18.57 126.00
N ALA A 686 44.27 -18.55 124.80
CA ALA A 686 44.92 -17.34 124.21
C ALA A 686 44.99 -17.31 122.66
N TYR A 687 44.79 -18.45 122.01
CA TYR A 687 45.11 -18.72 120.59
C TYR A 687 44.32 -17.90 119.54
N PHE A 688 43.07 -17.52 119.82
CA PHE A 688 42.12 -17.12 118.79
C PHE A 688 42.30 -15.69 118.23
N VAL A 689 42.92 -14.77 118.98
CA VAL A 689 43.03 -13.35 118.59
C VAL A 689 44.01 -13.14 117.42
N ILE A 690 45.07 -13.93 117.36
CA ILE A 690 46.17 -13.74 116.38
C ILE A 690 45.71 -14.10 114.96
N LYS A 691 44.89 -15.15 114.80
CA LYS A 691 44.45 -15.66 113.49
C LYS A 691 43.58 -14.65 112.73
N ALA A 692 42.66 -13.98 113.43
CA ALA A 692 41.70 -13.05 112.83
C ALA A 692 42.36 -11.77 112.23
N ALA A 693 43.60 -11.46 112.58
CA ALA A 693 44.32 -10.32 112.02
C ALA A 693 44.91 -10.62 110.63
N GLN A 694 45.32 -11.86 110.36
CA GLN A 694 46.04 -12.24 109.14
C GLN A 694 45.11 -12.37 107.93
N GLU A 695 43.92 -12.96 108.11
CA GLU A 695 42.93 -13.16 107.05
C GLU A 695 42.43 -11.83 106.45
N ARG A 696 42.51 -10.74 107.22
CA ARG A 696 42.03 -9.41 106.82
C ARG A 696 42.98 -8.65 105.89
N GLU A 697 44.28 -8.96 105.91
CA GLU A 697 45.29 -8.32 105.04
C GLU A 697 45.44 -9.07 103.69
N ALA A 698 45.01 -10.33 103.61
CA ALA A 698 44.96 -11.10 102.37
C ALA A 698 43.89 -10.56 101.40
N LEU A 699 42.66 -10.40 101.90
CA LEU A 699 41.51 -9.89 101.13
C LEU A 699 41.73 -8.48 100.55
N GLN A 700 42.56 -7.66 101.20
CA GLN A 700 42.91 -6.32 100.71
C GLN A 700 43.71 -6.41 99.40
N ARG A 701 44.67 -7.35 99.30
CA ARG A 701 45.53 -7.53 98.11
C ARG A 701 44.78 -8.13 96.93
N GLU A 702 43.85 -9.04 97.20
CA GLU A 702 42.95 -9.60 96.17
C GLU A 702 42.04 -8.51 95.56
N GLY A 703 41.67 -7.49 96.34
CA GLY A 703 40.96 -6.31 95.84
C GLY A 703 41.80 -5.47 94.86
N ASP A 704 43.04 -5.13 95.22
CA ASP A 704 43.94 -4.34 94.36
C ASP A 704 44.23 -5.04 93.02
N ASP A 705 44.38 -6.37 93.03
CA ASP A 705 44.57 -7.20 91.83
C ASP A 705 43.33 -7.24 90.92
N LEU A 706 42.12 -7.16 91.48
CA LEU A 706 40.87 -7.08 90.70
C LEU A 706 40.70 -5.68 90.08
N ASP A 707 40.99 -4.61 90.83
CA ASP A 707 41.01 -3.23 90.33
C ASP A 707 42.01 -3.06 89.17
N ALA A 708 43.17 -3.71 89.25
CA ALA A 708 44.13 -3.74 88.16
C ALA A 708 43.58 -4.41 86.88
N ARG A 709 42.80 -5.50 87.02
CA ARG A 709 42.15 -6.18 85.88
C ARG A 709 41.00 -5.35 85.29
N ILE A 710 40.22 -4.66 86.12
CA ILE A 710 39.15 -3.75 85.65
C ILE A 710 39.74 -2.69 84.72
N ARG A 711 40.87 -2.06 85.08
CA ARG A 711 41.55 -1.05 84.24
C ARG A 711 42.18 -1.60 82.95
N VAL A 712 42.30 -2.92 82.80
CA VAL A 712 42.65 -3.58 81.54
C VAL A 712 41.40 -3.79 80.71
N ALA A 713 40.33 -4.35 81.31
CA ALA A 713 39.04 -4.53 80.64
C ALA A 713 38.43 -3.21 80.14
N GLU A 714 38.57 -2.10 80.87
CA GLU A 714 38.17 -0.75 80.43
C GLU A 714 38.89 -0.32 79.13
N LYS A 715 40.18 -0.65 78.99
CA LYS A 715 40.96 -0.35 77.78
C LYS A 715 40.60 -1.28 76.62
N GLU A 716 40.31 -2.54 76.91
CA GLU A 716 39.83 -3.51 75.93
C GLU A 716 38.44 -3.10 75.40
N VAL A 717 37.53 -2.65 76.28
CA VAL A 717 36.22 -2.09 75.89
C VAL A 717 36.39 -0.84 75.05
N ALA A 718 37.26 0.11 75.43
CA ALA A 718 37.52 1.31 74.62
C ALA A 718 38.12 0.99 73.24
N ALA A 719 38.99 -0.02 73.15
CA ALA A 719 39.52 -0.50 71.87
C ALA A 719 38.46 -1.22 71.02
N LEU A 720 37.59 -2.02 71.64
CA LEU A 720 36.46 -2.67 70.98
C LEU A 720 35.43 -1.64 70.47
N GLU A 721 35.13 -0.60 71.25
CA GLU A 721 34.24 0.49 70.82
C GLU A 721 34.83 1.26 69.64
N ALA A 722 36.13 1.57 69.67
CA ALA A 722 36.82 2.23 68.55
C ALA A 722 36.82 1.36 67.27
N THR A 723 37.11 0.06 67.38
CA THR A 723 37.07 -0.86 66.22
C THR A 723 35.64 -1.07 65.71
N LEU A 724 34.64 -1.14 66.58
CA LEU A 724 33.23 -1.24 66.21
C LEU A 724 32.75 0.03 65.49
N ALA A 725 33.10 1.21 65.98
CA ALA A 725 32.78 2.49 65.34
C ALA A 725 33.42 2.60 63.95
N GLN A 726 34.69 2.20 63.81
CA GLN A 726 35.38 2.15 62.52
C GLN A 726 34.74 1.14 61.55
N LEU A 727 34.40 -0.07 62.03
CA LEU A 727 33.74 -1.10 61.24
C LEU A 727 32.34 -0.66 60.79
N MET A 728 31.55 -0.03 61.68
CA MET A 728 30.25 0.52 61.34
C MET A 728 30.37 1.62 60.27
N ALA A 729 31.31 2.56 60.41
CA ALA A 729 31.53 3.62 59.41
C ALA A 729 31.99 3.08 58.05
N CYS A 730 32.84 2.04 58.03
CA CYS A 730 33.24 1.38 56.79
C CYS A 730 32.05 0.64 56.15
N ASN A 731 31.30 -0.14 56.93
CA ASN A 731 30.14 -0.88 56.44
C ASN A 731 29.01 0.03 55.96
N THR A 732 28.78 1.19 56.58
CA THR A 732 27.81 2.17 56.08
C THR A 732 28.27 2.78 54.76
N ASN A 733 29.52 3.23 54.64
CA ASN A 733 30.02 3.80 53.38
C ASN A 733 30.00 2.77 52.24
N PHE A 734 30.47 1.54 52.50
CA PHE A 734 30.47 0.44 51.53
C PHE A 734 29.04 0.04 51.11
N SER A 735 28.09 0.01 52.07
CA SER A 735 26.67 -0.22 51.76
C SER A 735 26.03 0.92 50.95
N HIS A 736 26.44 2.18 51.14
CA HIS A 736 25.99 3.28 50.27
C HIS A 736 26.61 3.19 48.87
N SER A 737 27.86 2.73 48.74
CA SER A 737 28.55 2.56 47.45
C SER A 737 27.81 1.60 46.51
N TYR A 738 27.26 0.50 47.04
CA TYR A 738 26.48 -0.46 46.23
C TYR A 738 24.99 -0.09 46.07
N LYS A 739 24.48 0.93 46.74
CA LYS A 739 23.10 1.43 46.56
C LYS A 739 23.01 2.34 45.35
N LYS A 740 22.88 1.74 44.16
CA LYS A 740 22.61 2.47 42.92
C LYS A 740 21.22 3.14 43.01
N VAL A 741 21.22 4.44 43.30
CA VAL A 741 20.05 5.20 43.74
C VAL A 741 18.92 5.15 42.70
N SER A 742 17.75 4.61 43.06
CA SER A 742 16.57 4.69 42.19
C SER A 742 16.01 6.13 42.19
N SER A 743 15.56 6.61 41.04
CA SER A 743 15.04 8.00 40.92
C SER A 743 13.76 8.24 41.71
N LYS A 744 13.12 7.18 42.22
CA LYS A 744 11.90 7.23 43.02
C LYS A 744 12.20 7.38 44.50
N GLU A 745 13.11 6.56 45.04
CA GLU A 745 13.57 6.67 46.44
C GLU A 745 14.24 8.03 46.68
N ALA A 746 15.04 8.52 45.73
CA ALA A 746 15.65 9.85 45.82
C ALA A 746 14.64 11.00 45.95
N PHE A 747 13.43 10.85 45.39
CA PHE A 747 12.36 11.85 45.52
C PHE A 747 11.65 11.74 46.87
N GLU A 748 11.38 10.50 47.33
CA GLU A 748 10.73 10.22 48.60
C GLU A 748 11.63 10.58 49.79
N GLU A 749 12.94 10.28 49.72
CA GLU A 749 13.94 10.74 50.69
C GLU A 749 14.08 12.26 50.69
N ARG A 750 14.13 12.93 49.52
CA ARG A 750 14.18 14.40 49.45
C ARG A 750 12.94 15.06 50.07
N SER A 751 11.77 14.41 49.94
CA SER A 751 10.53 14.85 50.60
C SER A 751 10.62 14.65 52.12
N ALA A 752 11.01 13.46 52.58
CA ALA A 752 11.17 13.15 54.00
C ALA A 752 12.28 13.98 54.67
N LEU A 753 13.36 14.32 53.96
CA LEU A 753 14.43 15.20 54.43
C LEU A 753 13.96 16.66 54.53
N ARG A 754 13.10 17.14 53.63
CA ARG A 754 12.42 18.44 53.81
C ARG A 754 11.50 18.42 55.03
N GLU A 755 10.67 17.39 55.19
CA GLU A 755 9.77 17.30 56.34
C GLU A 755 10.55 17.19 57.67
N LYS A 756 11.71 16.50 57.68
CA LYS A 756 12.66 16.49 58.80
C LYS A 756 13.32 17.86 59.03
N LEU A 757 13.68 18.58 57.96
CA LEU A 757 14.27 19.93 58.02
C LEU A 757 13.26 20.93 58.62
N ASP A 758 12.00 20.90 58.19
CA ASP A 758 10.94 21.78 58.69
C ASP A 758 10.65 21.47 60.17
N LYS A 759 10.52 20.18 60.53
CA LYS A 759 10.40 19.74 61.94
C LYS A 759 11.63 20.10 62.77
N ALA A 760 12.83 20.20 62.18
CA ALA A 760 14.04 20.66 62.86
C ALA A 760 14.04 22.20 63.02
N TYR A 761 13.57 22.96 62.02
CA TYR A 761 13.41 24.41 62.12
C TYR A 761 12.35 24.80 63.16
N ASP A 762 11.23 24.09 63.24
CA ASP A 762 10.21 24.38 64.27
C ASP A 762 10.67 23.95 65.66
N LYS A 763 11.43 22.84 65.80
CA LYS A 763 12.16 22.54 67.04
C LYS A 763 13.19 23.61 67.39
N LEU A 764 13.88 24.20 66.42
CA LEU A 764 14.87 25.26 66.64
C LEU A 764 14.21 26.61 66.99
N LYS A 765 13.02 26.91 66.43
CA LYS A 765 12.17 28.02 66.91
C LYS A 765 11.71 27.80 68.35
N ALA A 766 11.22 26.60 68.66
CA ALA A 766 10.81 26.24 70.02
C ALA A 766 12.01 26.35 70.99
N ARG A 767 13.18 25.80 70.64
CA ARG A 767 14.40 25.96 71.45
C ARG A 767 14.85 27.41 71.61
N ARG A 768 14.71 28.26 70.60
CA ARG A 768 14.98 29.70 70.74
C ARG A 768 13.95 30.43 71.61
N ALA A 769 12.71 29.95 71.66
CA ALA A 769 11.70 30.45 72.58
C ALA A 769 11.97 29.98 74.03
N ASP A 770 12.34 28.71 74.21
CA ASP A 770 12.83 28.16 75.50
C ASP A 770 14.05 28.95 75.99
N GLU A 771 15.03 29.18 75.11
CA GLU A 771 16.28 29.91 75.38
C GLU A 771 16.02 31.38 75.73
N ALA A 772 15.09 32.05 75.03
CA ALA A 772 14.66 33.41 75.37
C ALA A 772 13.89 33.47 76.71
N ALA A 773 13.07 32.46 77.02
CA ALA A 773 12.38 32.36 78.31
C ALA A 773 13.39 32.13 79.45
N ILE A 774 14.32 31.18 79.29
CA ILE A 774 15.39 30.89 80.25
C ILE A 774 16.31 32.11 80.43
N ALA A 775 16.63 32.86 79.37
CA ALA A 775 17.37 34.11 79.49
C ALA A 775 16.60 35.18 80.28
N GLY A 776 15.28 35.24 80.13
CA GLY A 776 14.40 36.08 80.96
C GLY A 776 14.38 35.65 82.43
N ASP A 777 14.24 34.35 82.70
CA ASP A 777 14.28 33.79 84.06
C ASP A 777 15.65 34.00 84.71
N ILE A 778 16.75 33.92 83.94
CA ILE A 778 18.10 34.27 84.39
C ILE A 778 18.18 35.75 84.74
N GLN A 779 17.69 36.68 83.91
CA GLN A 779 17.68 38.11 84.26
C GLN A 779 16.85 38.41 85.52
N VAL A 780 15.71 37.72 85.71
CA VAL A 780 14.90 37.82 86.95
C VAL A 780 15.65 37.24 88.15
N ALA A 781 16.36 36.12 87.98
CA ALA A 781 17.19 35.52 89.02
C ALA A 781 18.39 36.40 89.38
N GLU A 782 19.08 36.99 88.40
CA GLU A 782 20.19 37.93 88.59
C GLU A 782 19.73 39.21 89.29
N ALA A 783 18.58 39.78 88.92
CA ALA A 783 17.99 40.91 89.64
C ALA A 783 17.68 40.56 91.11
N ARG A 784 17.14 39.36 91.34
CA ARG A 784 16.83 38.85 92.69
C ARG A 784 18.10 38.57 93.51
N LEU A 785 19.17 38.06 92.88
CA LEU A 785 20.46 37.78 93.50
C LEU A 785 21.19 39.09 93.83
N ASN A 786 21.10 40.11 92.96
CA ASN A 786 21.61 41.45 93.25
C ASN A 786 20.88 42.10 94.45
N ASN A 787 19.56 41.94 94.57
CA ASN A 787 18.81 42.39 95.74
C ASN A 787 19.25 41.66 97.02
N LEU A 788 19.33 40.31 96.98
CA LEU A 788 19.85 39.51 98.09
C LEU A 788 21.29 39.87 98.46
N ALA A 789 22.13 40.27 97.50
CA ALA A 789 23.49 40.75 97.75
C ALA A 789 23.52 42.15 98.38
N GLN A 790 22.51 43.01 98.15
CA GLN A 790 22.34 44.26 98.90
C GLN A 790 21.86 44.01 100.33
N GLU A 791 20.91 43.09 100.52
CA GLU A 791 20.45 42.63 101.84
C GLU A 791 21.60 41.98 102.65
N GLN A 792 22.42 41.15 102.01
CA GLN A 792 23.60 40.58 102.65
C GLN A 792 24.59 41.66 103.09
N ARG A 793 24.84 42.70 102.26
CA ARG A 793 25.74 43.82 102.63
C ARG A 793 25.20 44.63 103.81
N SER A 794 23.90 44.88 103.89
CA SER A 794 23.32 45.62 105.03
C SER A 794 23.33 44.79 106.32
N LEU A 795 23.07 43.49 106.24
CA LEU A 795 23.24 42.55 107.35
C LEU A 795 24.72 42.42 107.78
N GLN A 796 25.66 42.40 106.83
CA GLN A 796 27.10 42.35 107.12
C GLN A 796 27.54 43.60 107.89
N GLY A 797 27.11 44.79 107.46
CA GLY A 797 27.36 46.04 108.20
C GLY A 797 26.76 46.04 109.61
N LEU A 798 25.58 45.45 109.80
CA LEU A 798 24.96 45.27 111.12
C LEU A 798 25.78 44.31 112.01
N VAL A 799 26.33 43.23 111.43
CA VAL A 799 27.24 42.30 112.12
C VAL A 799 28.55 43.00 112.50
N ASP A 800 29.12 43.81 111.60
CA ASP A 800 30.34 44.57 111.87
C ASP A 800 30.14 45.56 113.02
N ASP A 801 29.02 46.31 113.05
CA ASP A 801 28.69 47.22 114.16
C ASP A 801 28.42 46.48 115.48
N MET A 802 27.80 45.30 115.44
CA MET A 802 27.66 44.45 116.63
C MET A 802 29.01 43.86 117.08
N SER A 803 29.94 43.61 116.15
CA SER A 803 31.31 43.18 116.47
C SER A 803 32.11 44.32 117.13
N ARG A 804 31.97 45.56 116.65
CA ARG A 804 32.55 46.76 117.26
C ARG A 804 32.08 46.92 118.70
N ARG A 805 30.76 46.90 118.93
CA ARG A 805 30.15 46.93 120.27
C ARG A 805 30.66 45.81 121.17
N LYS A 806 30.84 44.59 120.64
CA LYS A 806 31.45 43.47 121.38
C LYS A 806 32.90 43.78 121.75
N THR A 807 33.72 44.31 120.84
CA THR A 807 35.12 44.68 121.16
C THR A 807 35.21 45.81 122.18
N GLU A 808 34.31 46.80 122.14
CA GLU A 808 34.23 47.85 123.16
C GLU A 808 33.81 47.31 124.53
N ALA A 809 32.84 46.39 124.58
CA ALA A 809 32.44 45.71 125.81
C ALA A 809 33.56 44.83 126.40
N VAL A 810 34.33 44.15 125.56
CA VAL A 810 35.54 43.42 126.00
C VAL A 810 36.60 44.39 126.53
N ARG A 811 36.87 45.49 125.82
CA ARG A 811 37.80 46.55 126.26
C ARG A 811 37.38 47.14 127.62
N GLN A 812 36.09 47.33 127.85
CA GLN A 812 35.53 47.75 129.14
C GLN A 812 35.70 46.67 130.23
N LEU A 813 35.47 45.39 129.91
CA LEU A 813 35.70 44.28 130.85
C LEU A 813 37.16 44.16 131.28
N ASP A 814 38.11 44.34 130.35
CA ASP A 814 39.54 44.28 130.66
C ASP A 814 39.99 45.54 131.45
N GLU A 815 39.45 46.72 131.15
CA GLU A 815 39.59 47.89 132.03
C GLU A 815 39.08 47.63 133.46
N GLN A 816 37.99 46.87 133.63
CA GLN A 816 37.47 46.49 134.95
C GLN A 816 38.33 45.40 135.62
N ARG A 817 38.89 44.45 134.87
CA ARG A 817 39.87 43.47 135.38
C ARG A 817 41.14 44.15 135.88
N ASP A 818 41.65 45.16 135.17
CA ASP A 818 42.79 45.95 135.61
C ASP A 818 42.47 46.80 136.85
N LYS A 819 41.23 47.27 137.00
CA LYS A 819 40.76 47.94 138.24
C LYS A 819 40.66 46.93 139.39
N LEU A 820 40.17 45.72 139.13
CA LEU A 820 40.08 44.62 140.11
C LEU A 820 41.47 44.13 140.55
N GLN A 821 42.42 43.91 139.65
CA GLN A 821 43.81 43.56 140.03
C GLN A 821 44.49 44.69 140.82
N ARG A 822 44.24 45.95 140.47
CA ARG A 822 44.72 47.11 141.25
C ARG A 822 44.01 47.26 142.61
N ALA A 823 42.83 46.69 142.80
CA ALA A 823 42.18 46.57 144.09
C ALA A 823 42.75 45.39 144.91
N LEU A 824 42.86 44.20 144.31
CA LEU A 824 43.38 42.98 144.94
C LEU A 824 44.83 43.15 145.43
N THR A 825 45.71 43.70 144.59
CA THR A 825 47.09 44.03 144.99
C THR A 825 47.16 45.13 146.06
N ARG A 826 46.07 45.88 146.30
CA ARG A 826 45.94 46.85 147.40
C ARG A 826 45.43 46.16 148.68
N THR A 827 44.48 45.24 148.57
CA THR A 827 43.99 44.44 149.71
C THR A 827 45.05 43.48 150.22
N ASP A 828 45.83 42.82 149.36
CA ASP A 828 46.91 41.92 149.82
C ASP A 828 48.07 42.70 150.49
N ARG A 829 48.33 43.94 150.05
CA ARG A 829 49.27 44.86 150.74
C ARG A 829 48.77 45.39 152.08
N LEU A 830 47.46 45.31 152.34
CA LEU A 830 46.86 45.61 153.66
C LEU A 830 46.80 44.36 154.54
N ARG A 831 46.38 43.21 153.97
CA ARG A 831 46.37 41.88 154.58
C ARG A 831 47.76 41.50 155.13
N ASN A 832 48.82 41.73 154.35
CA ASN A 832 50.20 41.49 154.78
C ASN A 832 50.79 42.58 155.71
N LYS A 833 50.01 43.60 156.12
CA LYS A 833 50.43 44.64 157.08
C LYS A 833 49.65 44.64 158.39
N LEU A 834 48.55 43.90 158.47
CA LEU A 834 47.68 43.78 159.65
C LEU A 834 47.61 42.31 160.10
N GLY A 835 48.78 41.71 160.36
CA GLY A 835 48.93 40.29 160.67
C GLY A 835 48.24 39.90 161.98
N ILE A 836 46.97 39.48 161.89
CA ILE A 836 46.17 38.94 162.99
C ILE A 836 45.60 37.59 162.53
N ALA A 837 46.36 36.52 162.80
CA ALA A 837 45.76 35.21 163.01
C ALA A 837 45.35 35.10 164.49
N ASN A 838 44.26 34.40 164.78
CA ASN A 838 43.69 34.18 166.13
C ASN A 838 43.16 35.44 166.85
N SER A 839 41.96 35.88 166.44
CA SER A 839 41.06 36.71 167.25
C SER A 839 39.60 36.30 166.96
N PRO A 840 38.68 36.24 167.94
CA PRO A 840 37.29 35.79 167.77
C PRO A 840 36.39 36.85 167.09
N GLN A 841 36.90 37.47 166.02
CA GLN A 841 36.22 38.43 165.15
C GLN A 841 36.42 38.12 163.66
N GLY A 842 37.33 37.20 163.30
CA GLY A 842 37.47 36.73 161.92
C GLY A 842 36.28 35.87 161.45
N GLN A 843 35.71 35.07 162.36
CA GLN A 843 34.59 34.16 162.05
C GLN A 843 33.29 34.90 161.71
N ASP A 844 33.07 36.11 162.23
CA ASP A 844 31.92 36.95 161.86
C ASP A 844 32.07 37.58 160.47
N ILE A 845 33.30 37.80 159.99
CA ILE A 845 33.57 38.35 158.65
C ILE A 845 33.34 37.27 157.59
N GLU A 846 33.85 36.05 157.81
CA GLU A 846 33.58 34.91 156.92
C GLU A 846 32.08 34.56 156.87
N LEU A 847 31.36 34.65 158.01
CA LEU A 847 29.91 34.51 158.05
C LEU A 847 29.14 35.67 157.38
N ALA A 848 29.71 36.87 157.31
CA ALA A 848 29.13 37.99 156.56
C ALA A 848 29.31 37.79 155.04
N GLU A 849 30.52 37.46 154.59
CA GLU A 849 30.82 37.20 153.17
C GLU A 849 29.98 36.03 152.61
N ILE A 850 29.86 34.93 153.36
CA ILE A 850 29.00 33.79 152.96
C ILE A 850 27.52 34.23 152.86
N ARG A 851 27.02 35.08 153.77
CA ARG A 851 25.63 35.58 153.74
C ARG A 851 25.36 36.51 152.54
N ASP A 852 26.32 37.35 152.16
CA ASP A 852 26.15 38.25 151.02
C ASP A 852 26.36 37.58 149.66
N VAL A 853 27.27 36.61 149.54
CA VAL A 853 27.34 35.72 148.37
C VAL A 853 26.04 34.91 148.21
N THR A 854 25.47 34.42 149.31
CA THR A 854 24.16 33.72 149.28
C THR A 854 23.03 34.67 148.85
N ARG A 855 23.01 35.93 149.32
CA ARG A 855 22.04 36.94 148.83
C ARG A 855 22.19 37.25 147.34
N ALA A 856 23.42 37.34 146.83
CA ALA A 856 23.68 37.59 145.42
C ALA A 856 23.14 36.45 144.53
N MET A 857 23.45 35.20 144.85
CA MET A 857 22.98 34.04 144.09
C MET A 857 21.44 33.92 144.09
N LEU A 858 20.77 34.24 145.21
CA LEU A 858 19.30 34.24 145.29
C LEU A 858 18.66 35.38 144.48
N LEU A 859 19.38 36.47 144.21
CA LEU A 859 18.94 37.54 143.31
C LEU A 859 19.16 37.17 141.83
N GLU A 860 20.27 36.52 141.48
CA GLU A 860 20.51 36.03 140.11
C GLU A 860 19.54 34.89 139.74
N LEU A 861 19.23 33.97 140.67
CA LEU A 861 18.19 32.96 140.48
C LEU A 861 16.80 33.59 140.24
N LYS A 862 16.46 34.68 140.94
CA LYS A 862 15.24 35.45 140.72
C LYS A 862 15.22 36.11 139.33
N ALA A 863 16.36 36.63 138.86
CA ALA A 863 16.49 37.21 137.52
C ALA A 863 16.35 36.14 136.41
N LEU A 864 16.97 34.97 136.58
CA LEU A 864 16.89 33.86 135.63
C LEU A 864 15.47 33.26 135.56
N ALA A 865 14.79 33.12 136.70
CA ALA A 865 13.39 32.70 136.75
C ALA A 865 12.44 33.71 136.06
N GLY A 866 12.73 35.02 136.17
CA GLY A 866 12.01 36.06 135.45
C GLY A 866 12.30 36.08 133.93
N ALA A 867 13.50 35.70 133.51
CA ALA A 867 13.91 35.69 132.11
C ALA A 867 13.37 34.48 131.31
N ASN A 868 13.17 33.32 131.96
CA ASN A 868 12.72 32.08 131.31
C ASN A 868 11.48 31.45 131.99
N PRO A 869 10.26 32.01 131.80
CA PRO A 869 9.07 31.58 132.53
C PRO A 869 8.63 30.12 132.30
N GLY A 870 9.06 29.47 131.22
CA GLY A 870 8.63 28.12 130.84
C GLY A 870 9.40 26.96 131.47
N VAL A 871 10.34 27.22 132.39
CA VAL A 871 11.33 26.22 132.87
C VAL A 871 11.07 25.75 134.32
N GLY A 872 9.98 26.18 134.96
CA GLY A 872 9.56 25.69 136.29
C GLY A 872 10.51 26.03 137.46
N ILE A 873 11.46 26.95 137.26
CA ILE A 873 12.54 27.25 138.23
C ILE A 873 11.98 27.73 139.59
N LEU A 874 10.86 28.46 139.59
CA LEU A 874 10.15 28.87 140.81
C LEU A 874 9.56 27.66 141.56
N GLU A 875 8.85 26.77 140.86
CA GLU A 875 8.26 25.56 141.44
C GLU A 875 9.33 24.63 142.01
N ALA A 876 10.48 24.51 141.34
CA ALA A 876 11.64 23.77 141.83
C ALA A 876 12.24 24.37 143.12
N CYS A 877 12.28 25.71 143.25
CA CYS A 877 12.76 26.37 144.48
C CYS A 877 11.78 26.18 145.64
N GLU A 878 10.47 26.23 145.38
CA GLU A 878 9.44 25.99 146.41
C GLU A 878 9.41 24.52 146.85
N ALA A 879 9.53 23.57 145.91
CA ALA A 879 9.65 22.14 146.22
C ALA A 879 10.91 21.80 147.03
N ALA A 880 12.01 22.56 146.85
CA ALA A 880 13.23 22.46 147.66
C ALA A 880 13.15 23.21 149.00
N GLY A 881 12.05 23.90 149.32
CA GLY A 881 11.87 24.67 150.55
C GLY A 881 12.65 25.98 150.62
N ILE A 882 13.25 26.44 149.52
CA ILE A 882 14.13 27.61 149.48
C ILE A 882 13.30 28.89 149.28
N ARG A 883 13.02 29.61 150.38
CA ARG A 883 12.34 30.91 150.33
C ARG A 883 13.23 32.00 149.73
N LEU A 884 12.99 32.32 148.45
CA LEU A 884 13.56 33.47 147.76
C LEU A 884 13.16 34.80 148.46
N PRO A 885 14.03 35.84 148.50
CA PRO A 885 13.75 37.08 149.23
C PRO A 885 12.48 37.82 148.77
N SER A 886 11.51 37.94 149.69
CA SER A 886 10.23 38.62 149.49
C SER A 886 10.36 40.15 149.60
N GLY A 887 11.09 40.75 148.65
CA GLY A 887 11.18 42.19 148.45
C GLY A 887 10.74 42.57 147.04
N ASN A 888 9.75 43.46 146.94
CA ASN A 888 9.28 44.02 145.68
C ASN A 888 9.84 45.43 145.47
N SER A 889 10.79 45.55 144.55
CA SER A 889 11.14 46.83 143.92
C SER A 889 11.22 46.65 142.40
N THR A 890 10.04 46.46 141.81
CA THR A 890 9.60 47.07 140.53
C THR A 890 10.38 46.76 139.22
N PRO A 891 9.77 46.98 138.03
CA PRO A 891 10.00 46.16 136.82
C PRO A 891 10.54 47.07 135.68
N PRO A 892 10.19 46.94 134.36
CA PRO A 892 9.59 45.87 133.54
C PRO A 892 10.56 45.42 132.39
N SER A 893 10.38 44.32 131.63
CA SER A 893 9.25 43.83 130.81
C SER A 893 8.69 44.86 129.80
N ALA A 894 8.12 44.51 128.64
CA ALA A 894 7.75 43.21 128.08
C ALA A 894 8.15 43.13 126.57
N SER A 895 8.05 41.99 125.86
CA SER A 895 6.91 41.54 125.01
C SER A 895 6.29 42.60 124.07
N GLY A 896 5.74 42.27 122.89
CA GLY A 896 5.48 40.96 122.25
C GLY A 896 5.21 41.16 120.74
N SER A 897 5.29 40.16 119.85
CA SER A 897 4.43 38.97 119.68
C SER A 897 3.19 39.15 118.76
N ARG A 898 3.34 38.75 117.49
CA ARG A 898 2.25 38.29 116.58
C ARG A 898 1.19 39.39 116.19
N PRO A 899 0.00 39.04 115.63
CA PRO A 899 -0.18 38.92 114.16
C PRO A 899 -1.45 39.65 113.64
N VAL A 900 -1.81 39.49 112.36
CA VAL A 900 -3.21 39.29 111.91
C VAL A 900 -3.29 38.78 110.47
N SER A 901 -4.41 38.16 110.08
CA SER A 901 -4.66 37.56 108.76
C SER A 901 -6.11 37.74 108.29
N ALA A 902 -6.34 38.37 107.13
CA ALA A 902 -7.59 38.36 106.35
C ALA A 902 -7.38 39.13 105.01
N ALA A 903 -8.23 39.09 103.97
CA ALA A 903 -9.04 38.05 103.28
C ALA A 903 -10.00 38.76 102.29
N ARG A 904 -10.53 38.05 101.25
CA ARG A 904 -11.46 38.53 100.18
C ARG A 904 -10.82 39.43 99.10
N SER A 905 -11.32 39.53 97.86
CA SER A 905 -12.31 38.79 97.04
C SER A 905 -12.00 39.10 95.56
N GLN A 906 -12.02 38.21 94.57
CA GLN A 906 -13.04 37.28 94.04
C GLN A 906 -14.17 37.95 93.22
N GLY A 907 -14.36 37.43 91.99
CA GLY A 907 -15.43 37.73 91.02
C GLY A 907 -14.87 37.64 89.58
N SER A 908 -15.54 37.09 88.56
CA SER A 908 -16.76 36.29 88.44
C SER A 908 -16.85 35.82 86.97
N ALA A 909 -17.47 34.66 86.74
CA ALA A 909 -17.83 34.08 85.45
C ALA A 909 -18.69 35.02 84.55
N GLY A 910 -18.94 34.74 83.26
CA GLY A 910 -18.64 33.54 82.46
C GLY A 910 -19.87 32.66 82.16
N SER A 911 -20.45 32.76 80.96
CA SER A 911 -21.44 31.82 80.40
C SER A 911 -21.57 32.05 78.88
N GLY A 912 -21.55 30.99 78.05
CA GLY A 912 -21.24 31.15 76.61
C GLY A 912 -21.83 30.15 75.60
N ARG A 913 -22.67 29.18 76.02
CA ARG A 913 -23.50 28.30 75.15
C ARG A 913 -22.77 27.25 74.28
N SER A 914 -23.51 26.22 73.86
CA SER A 914 -23.08 25.02 73.14
C SER A 914 -23.64 24.94 71.70
N GLY A 915 -23.00 24.19 70.79
CA GLY A 915 -23.50 24.02 69.41
C GLY A 915 -22.71 23.07 68.47
N SER A 916 -23.04 21.78 68.50
CA SER A 916 -23.26 20.86 67.35
C SER A 916 -22.42 20.85 66.05
N THR A 917 -22.01 19.62 65.66
CA THR A 917 -22.06 19.01 64.31
C THR A 917 -21.27 19.56 63.10
N SER A 918 -20.27 18.76 62.68
CA SER A 918 -20.07 18.17 61.34
C SER A 918 -20.68 18.77 60.05
N HIS A 919 -19.83 18.77 59.01
CA HIS A 919 -20.05 18.28 57.62
C HIS A 919 -20.24 19.29 56.45
N ARG A 920 -19.65 18.93 55.30
CA ARG A 920 -19.81 19.47 53.91
C ARG A 920 -19.36 20.91 53.54
N GLY A 921 -18.04 21.13 53.49
CA GLY A 921 -17.30 21.83 52.39
C GLY A 921 -17.83 23.18 51.83
N PRO A 922 -17.51 23.55 50.57
CA PRO A 922 -16.54 22.96 49.63
C PRO A 922 -15.46 23.98 49.15
N GLY A 923 -14.62 23.57 48.18
CA GLY A 923 -14.15 24.48 47.12
C GLY A 923 -12.77 25.13 47.29
N SER A 924 -11.76 24.50 46.68
CA SER A 924 -10.62 25.24 46.11
C SER A 924 -10.75 25.27 44.59
N ARG A 925 -10.78 26.47 44.00
CA ARG A 925 -10.52 26.72 42.57
C ARG A 925 -9.92 28.12 42.42
N PHE A 926 -8.63 28.19 42.18
CA PHE A 926 -8.03 29.29 41.42
C PHE A 926 -8.27 29.06 39.92
N GLY A 927 -8.23 30.12 39.12
CA GLY A 927 -8.31 30.03 37.66
C GLY A 927 -7.86 31.31 36.96
N GLY A 928 -7.31 31.16 35.76
CA GLY A 928 -6.86 32.25 34.89
C GLY A 928 -5.43 32.77 35.16
N ASP A 929 -4.72 33.31 34.16
CA ASP A 929 -4.98 33.26 32.71
C ASP A 929 -3.73 33.64 31.87
N ARG A 930 -3.57 33.03 30.66
CA ARG A 930 -2.80 33.51 29.48
C ARG A 930 -1.27 33.77 29.58
N PRO A 931 -0.54 34.06 28.47
CA PRO A 931 -0.86 33.95 27.02
C PRO A 931 0.19 33.19 26.14
N GLY A 932 -0.14 32.95 24.85
CA GLY A 932 0.82 32.63 23.76
C GLY A 932 0.68 31.20 23.18
N SER A 933 0.34 30.89 21.92
CA SER A 933 0.59 31.46 20.56
C SER A 933 1.92 31.00 19.93
N ALA A 934 2.01 30.37 18.75
CA ALA A 934 1.01 29.83 17.80
C ALA A 934 1.68 28.92 16.72
N LEU A 935 0.91 28.50 15.68
CA LEU A 935 1.29 27.90 14.38
C LEU A 935 1.49 26.36 14.29
N ARG A 936 1.14 25.66 13.19
CA ARG A 936 0.06 25.87 12.18
C ARG A 936 -0.17 24.62 11.30
N GLY A 937 -1.43 24.17 11.18
CA GLY A 937 -1.95 23.40 10.03
C GLY A 937 -1.65 21.89 9.97
N GLY A 938 -2.57 21.11 9.36
CA GLY A 938 -2.38 19.67 9.11
C GLY A 938 -3.60 18.80 9.44
N ALA A 939 -4.61 18.79 8.56
CA ALA A 939 -5.71 17.83 8.54
C ALA A 939 -6.05 17.53 7.06
N PRO A 940 -6.62 16.37 6.67
CA PRO A 940 -7.44 15.49 7.53
C PRO A 940 -7.20 13.96 7.38
N ALA A 941 -8.05 13.22 8.10
CA ALA A 941 -8.77 12.02 7.64
C ALA A 941 -8.34 10.60 8.12
N ILE A 942 -9.39 9.91 8.58
CA ILE A 942 -9.64 8.45 8.56
C ILE A 942 -9.04 7.59 9.69
N ARG A 943 -9.91 6.70 10.18
CA ARG A 943 -9.70 5.72 11.25
C ARG A 943 -8.87 4.54 10.74
N THR A 944 -8.05 3.97 11.62
CA THR A 944 -7.53 2.60 11.45
C THR A 944 -7.86 1.78 12.69
N ILE A 945 -8.76 0.80 12.55
CA ILE A 945 -8.88 -0.33 13.47
C ILE A 945 -8.98 -1.59 12.61
N GLN A 946 -8.03 -2.49 12.84
CA GLN A 946 -8.14 -3.96 12.89
C GLN A 946 -9.55 -4.56 12.65
N LEU A 947 -9.74 -5.70 11.99
CA LEU A 947 -8.87 -6.82 11.60
C LEU A 947 -9.50 -7.54 10.40
N GLY A 948 -8.75 -8.46 9.75
CA GLY A 948 -9.35 -9.46 8.85
C GLY A 948 -8.45 -9.91 7.71
N ALA A 949 -7.89 -11.10 7.81
CA ALA A 949 -7.20 -11.79 6.71
C ALA A 949 -7.84 -13.17 6.51
N SER A 950 -8.71 -13.28 5.49
CA SER A 950 -9.23 -14.49 4.83
C SER A 950 -10.14 -14.07 3.68
#